data_AF-A0ABD1MRV6-F1
#
_entry.id   AF-A0ABD1MRV6-F1
#
_cell.length_a   1.000
_cell.length_b   1.000
_cell.length_c   1.000
_cell.angle_alpha   90.00
_cell.angle_beta   90.00
_cell.angle_gamma   90.00
#
_symmetry.space_group_name_H-M   'P 1'
#
loop_
_entity.id
_entity.type
_entity.pdbx_description
1 polymer ?
#
loop_
_entity_poly.entity_id
_entity_poly.type
_entity_poly.pdbx_seq_one_letter_code
_entity_poly.pdbx_strand_id
1 'polypeptide(L)'
;MWFATSFPTPHLHRGTRGTKSQPLHHSLFLPTPICSIPLIIKAPRFQFHLLSHSIRYLENLHEPVNGAPQTEPPDPSQRIFTQDPPWILNDLLLNDNEEKKKQDLLRRRQIKIETEALEQMVEEYRELEREMREKNLTPNLPQVKALFLGWFDPLKEAIEAEQKSRRSKKHKEAFAPYIDSLPAAKMAVIVMHKMMALVTMEYHHAGCVLLVDAAVQIGMAVEQEVRIHKFLEKTRSHQSKETEAGGEDDMDNDKQKLRKHVNGLIRKRRLKQVQLLLKEEESGPWGRDTQAKLGSRLIELLIETAFVHAPVNQSADTPPDIRPAFRHRQKILKNYGVIECDPLVLAGMDKSVKHMLMPYMPMLVPPRKWKGGLDQKSSNVQPSSKVVVGNRYETGGHLFLPSYVMRTHGSKKQQDVMKNVERKQMQNVFKALDTLGNTKWQVNRRLLTVVESLWAGGGNIAGLIDRKDDPIPERPPMEDLKQIQEWKWSVKKAEKTNLERHSLRCDTELKLSVAQKMKDEEGFYYPHNVDFRGRAYPMHSHLNHLSCDLCRGLLEYAEGRPLGKSGLHWLKIHLANLYAGGVEKLSYDGRLAFVENHLDDIFDSADNPNNGNRWWLMAEDPFQCLAACINLSEALRSSSPNSVISHLPIHQDGSCNGLQHYAALGRNVYFLLLENSCVYYSHLAGINVNCQLEAAAVNLVASEKPADVYSEIAVRVHDIMRKDSNKDPAAYPNALLAKVLIDQIDRKLVKQTVMTSVYGVTFVGAREQIKRRLEEKGHITDEKLLFTAACYAAKVTLTALGEIFGAARFIMGWLGDCAKVIASENQPVRWTTPLGLPVVQPYCKTERHLIRTSLQFLALRREGSAVDAKKQRTAFPPNFVHSLDGSHMMMTALASRDAGLCFAGVHDSFWTHACDVEKMSQILREKFVELYSMPILENLLESFETSYPGLAFPPLPERVSMDAMLPSLPMQNHSATFEAILHLVSKVVIQRKTPKLLLGKAWNEVYAV
;
A
#
# COMPACT_ATOMS: atom_id res chain seq x y z
N MET A 1 -2.41 -6.51 -1.61
CA MET A 1 -2.55 -7.86 -2.19
C MET A 1 -3.30 -7.77 -3.51
N TRP A 2 -2.66 -7.98 -4.67
CA TRP A 2 -3.29 -8.42 -5.94
C TRP A 2 -2.16 -8.83 -6.90
N PHE A 3 -1.76 -10.10 -6.86
CA PHE A 3 -1.03 -10.78 -7.93
C PHE A 3 -1.44 -12.25 -7.91
N ALA A 4 -2.36 -12.64 -8.79
CA ALA A 4 -2.64 -14.04 -9.09
C ALA A 4 -2.67 -14.19 -10.61
N THR A 5 -1.58 -14.68 -11.19
CA THR A 5 -1.54 -15.15 -12.58
C THR A 5 -1.87 -16.65 -12.59
N SER A 6 -3.03 -16.99 -13.13
CA SER A 6 -3.54 -18.36 -13.27
C SER A 6 -2.72 -19.16 -14.30
N PHE A 7 -2.34 -20.40 -13.97
CA PHE A 7 -1.95 -21.44 -14.93
C PHE A 7 -2.77 -22.72 -14.66
N PRO A 8 -3.18 -23.48 -15.69
CA PRO A 8 -4.12 -24.60 -15.57
C PRO A 8 -3.44 -25.92 -15.14
N THR A 9 -4.15 -26.75 -14.38
CA THR A 9 -3.81 -28.15 -14.04
C THR A 9 -4.58 -29.14 -14.92
N PRO A 10 -3.95 -30.17 -15.51
CA PRO A 10 -4.66 -31.26 -16.17
C PRO A 10 -4.82 -32.49 -15.27
N HIS A 11 -5.94 -33.19 -15.46
CA HIS A 11 -6.34 -34.44 -14.82
C HIS A 11 -5.54 -35.64 -15.35
N LEU A 12 -5.31 -36.67 -14.52
CA LEU A 12 -4.96 -38.00 -15.02
C LEU A 12 -5.46 -39.15 -14.12
N HIS A 13 -5.84 -40.21 -14.82
CA HIS A 13 -6.58 -41.41 -14.41
C HIS A 13 -5.80 -42.38 -13.51
N ARG A 14 -6.58 -43.14 -12.71
CA ARG A 14 -6.19 -44.24 -11.83
C ARG A 14 -5.80 -45.51 -12.61
N GLY A 15 -4.86 -46.28 -12.03
CA GLY A 15 -4.63 -47.71 -12.27
C GLY A 15 -4.33 -48.41 -10.94
N THR A 16 -4.93 -49.58 -10.74
CA THR A 16 -5.21 -50.30 -9.47
C THR A 16 -4.28 -51.50 -9.19
N ARG A 17 -4.40 -52.04 -7.95
CA ARG A 17 -4.04 -53.38 -7.37
C ARG A 17 -3.15 -53.19 -6.13
N GLY A 18 -3.53 -53.50 -4.89
CA GLY A 18 -4.18 -54.70 -4.33
C GLY A 18 -3.06 -55.66 -3.90
N THR A 19 -2.80 -55.96 -2.61
CA THR A 19 -3.59 -56.86 -1.74
C THR A 19 -2.97 -57.03 -0.33
N LYS A 20 -3.84 -57.22 0.70
CA LYS A 20 -3.74 -58.08 1.93
C LYS A 20 -2.65 -57.72 2.96
N SER A 21 -2.82 -57.72 4.29
CA SER A 21 -3.76 -58.37 5.23
C SER A 21 -3.64 -57.80 6.67
N GLN A 22 -4.81 -57.60 7.30
CA GLN A 22 -5.23 -57.68 8.72
C GLN A 22 -4.40 -58.55 9.74
N PRO A 23 -4.71 -58.55 11.07
CA PRO A 23 -4.70 -57.47 12.07
C PRO A 23 -4.18 -57.97 13.46
N LEU A 24 -4.31 -57.21 14.56
CA LEU A 24 -4.87 -57.64 15.88
C LEU A 24 -4.48 -56.67 17.04
N HIS A 25 -5.51 -56.07 17.69
CA HIS A 25 -5.78 -55.91 19.14
C HIS A 25 -4.73 -55.20 20.06
N HIS A 26 -5.05 -54.35 21.06
CA HIS A 26 -6.20 -54.29 21.97
C HIS A 26 -6.23 -52.95 22.79
N SER A 27 -7.45 -52.44 23.08
CA SER A 27 -7.96 -51.75 24.31
C SER A 27 -7.12 -50.66 25.03
N LEU A 28 -7.57 -49.39 25.06
CA LEU A 28 -8.61 -48.77 25.95
C LEU A 28 -8.18 -48.61 27.42
N PHE A 29 -8.16 -47.37 27.93
CA PHE A 29 -8.90 -46.93 29.13
C PHE A 29 -8.83 -45.39 29.31
N LEU A 30 -10.00 -44.76 29.36
CA LEU A 30 -10.29 -43.42 29.91
C LEU A 30 -10.79 -43.63 31.36
N PRO A 31 -10.69 -42.63 32.27
CA PRO A 31 -11.80 -41.67 32.42
C PRO A 31 -11.42 -40.25 32.92
N THR A 32 -12.35 -39.31 32.69
CA THR A 32 -12.49 -37.95 33.28
C THR A 32 -13.49 -37.99 34.47
N PRO A 33 -13.98 -36.86 35.04
CA PRO A 33 -13.34 -35.77 35.81
C PRO A 33 -14.08 -35.50 37.17
N ILE A 34 -13.75 -34.42 37.93
CA ILE A 34 -14.68 -33.47 38.66
C ILE A 34 -13.97 -32.56 39.73
N CYS A 35 -14.37 -31.26 39.71
CA CYS A 35 -14.46 -30.14 40.70
C CYS A 35 -13.32 -29.56 41.61
N SER A 36 -13.08 -28.24 41.44
CA SER A 36 -13.27 -27.02 42.31
C SER A 36 -13.21 -27.11 43.86
N ILE A 37 -12.73 -26.17 44.73
CA ILE A 37 -12.63 -24.67 44.84
C ILE A 37 -11.47 -24.27 45.87
N PRO A 38 -11.33 -23.04 46.50
CA PRO A 38 -10.28 -22.00 46.29
C PRO A 38 -9.37 -21.64 47.51
N LEU A 39 -8.45 -20.66 47.36
CA LEU A 39 -7.92 -19.86 48.49
C LEU A 39 -7.37 -18.46 48.12
N ILE A 40 -7.51 -17.55 49.08
CA ILE A 40 -7.40 -16.07 49.13
C ILE A 40 -6.02 -15.61 49.59
N ILE A 41 -5.43 -14.52 49.04
CA ILE A 41 -4.45 -13.65 49.75
C ILE A 41 -4.56 -12.15 49.32
N LYS A 42 -4.44 -11.25 50.31
CA LYS A 42 -4.58 -9.78 50.34
C LYS A 42 -3.32 -8.99 49.88
N ALA A 43 -3.56 -7.71 49.54
CA ALA A 43 -2.61 -6.64 49.21
C ALA A 43 -2.03 -5.87 50.43
N PRO A 44 -1.08 -4.92 50.19
CA PRO A 44 -1.06 -3.66 50.93
C PRO A 44 -0.89 -2.39 50.05
N ARG A 45 -1.42 -1.26 50.56
CA ARG A 45 -1.29 0.14 50.09
C ARG A 45 -0.16 0.85 50.85
N PHE A 46 0.47 1.88 50.27
CA PHE A 46 0.89 3.10 51.00
C PHE A 46 1.01 4.34 50.09
N GLN A 47 0.72 5.50 50.69
CA GLN A 47 0.50 6.86 50.16
C GLN A 47 1.78 7.63 49.78
N PHE A 48 1.66 8.73 48.99
CA PHE A 48 2.41 9.96 49.25
C PHE A 48 1.68 11.24 48.81
N HIS A 49 2.10 12.34 49.46
CA HIS A 49 1.48 13.64 49.72
C HIS A 49 1.28 14.63 48.56
N LEU A 50 0.22 15.45 48.69
CA LEU A 50 0.08 16.80 48.11
C LEU A 50 0.91 17.84 48.88
N LEU A 51 1.50 18.80 48.16
CA LEU A 51 1.85 20.12 48.69
C LEU A 51 1.31 21.20 47.75
N SER A 52 0.37 21.98 48.29
CA SER A 52 -0.12 23.25 47.78
C SER A 52 0.73 24.39 48.33
N HIS A 53 1.01 25.41 47.52
CA HIS A 53 1.39 26.72 48.01
C HIS A 53 0.63 27.78 47.23
N SER A 54 -0.22 28.50 47.96
CA SER A 54 -0.86 29.75 47.59
C SER A 54 -0.32 30.83 48.54
N ILE A 55 0.13 31.96 48.00
CA ILE A 55 0.28 33.21 48.75
C ILE A 55 -0.27 34.35 47.87
N ARG A 56 -1.20 35.10 48.47
CA ARG A 56 -1.88 36.30 47.97
C ARG A 56 -1.17 37.58 48.43
N TYR A 57 -1.62 38.69 47.83
CA TYR A 57 -1.69 40.09 48.30
C TYR A 57 -0.58 41.06 47.86
N LEU A 58 -0.99 42.07 47.08
CA LEU A 58 -1.18 43.44 47.57
C LEU A 58 -2.19 44.21 46.71
N GLU A 59 -3.09 44.92 47.40
CA GLU A 59 -4.21 45.75 46.92
C GLU A 59 -3.77 47.19 46.56
N ASN A 60 -4.75 47.98 46.08
CA ASN A 60 -4.87 49.46 45.99
C ASN A 60 -4.75 50.01 44.54
N LEU A 61 -5.66 50.81 43.95
CA LEU A 61 -6.72 51.73 44.45
C LEU A 61 -7.79 52.04 43.34
N HIS A 62 -9.02 52.33 43.80
CA HIS A 62 -10.08 53.26 43.33
C HIS A 62 -10.73 53.21 41.91
N GLU A 63 -12.00 52.77 41.90
CA GLU A 63 -13.28 53.40 41.42
C GLU A 63 -13.31 54.78 40.69
N PRO A 64 -14.43 55.21 40.04
CA PRO A 64 -15.47 54.48 39.27
C PRO A 64 -16.10 55.28 38.05
N VAL A 65 -17.17 54.71 37.45
CA VAL A 65 -18.35 55.38 36.83
C VAL A 65 -18.39 55.77 35.31
N ASN A 66 -19.39 55.15 34.65
CA ASN A 66 -20.30 55.55 33.55
C ASN A 66 -19.84 56.09 32.19
N GLY A 67 -20.40 55.49 31.13
CA GLY A 67 -20.65 56.13 29.85
C GLY A 67 -20.96 55.15 28.72
N ALA A 68 -22.24 54.89 28.45
CA ALA A 68 -22.67 54.36 27.16
C ALA A 68 -22.58 55.45 26.08
N PRO A 69 -22.21 55.12 24.83
CA PRO A 69 -23.12 55.45 23.74
C PRO A 69 -23.18 54.41 22.61
N GLN A 70 -24.14 54.65 21.73
CA GLN A 70 -24.68 53.79 20.67
C GLN A 70 -23.78 53.66 19.42
N THR A 71 -23.95 52.53 18.74
CA THR A 71 -23.94 52.27 17.26
C THR A 71 -23.03 53.10 16.33
N GLU A 72 -22.06 52.42 15.70
CA GLU A 72 -21.89 52.26 14.22
C GLU A 72 -20.68 51.32 13.91
N PRO A 73 -20.61 50.66 12.74
CA PRO A 73 -19.66 49.57 12.46
C PRO A 73 -18.31 50.08 11.91
N PRO A 74 -17.15 49.51 12.31
CA PRO A 74 -15.88 49.89 11.69
C PRO A 74 -15.45 48.95 10.56
N ASP A 75 -15.05 49.60 9.47
CA ASP A 75 -14.30 49.16 8.30
C ASP A 75 -13.03 48.34 8.65
N PRO A 76 -12.64 47.28 7.88
CA PRO A 76 -11.53 46.42 8.24
C PRO A 76 -10.22 46.95 7.64
N SER A 77 -9.57 47.93 8.28
CA SER A 77 -8.16 48.20 8.01
C SER A 77 -7.46 49.03 9.08
N GLN A 78 -6.93 48.37 10.11
CA GLN A 78 -5.69 48.79 10.79
C GLN A 78 -5.19 47.66 11.71
N ARG A 79 -4.17 46.92 11.25
CA ARG A 79 -3.37 46.05 12.13
C ARG A 79 -2.54 46.97 13.02
N ILE A 80 -2.94 47.13 14.28
CA ILE A 80 -2.06 47.68 15.31
C ILE A 80 -1.01 46.60 15.59
N PHE A 81 0.20 46.82 15.09
CA PHE A 81 1.39 46.08 15.55
C PHE A 81 1.68 46.52 16.97
N THR A 82 1.28 45.72 17.96
CA THR A 82 1.99 45.71 19.24
C THR A 82 3.39 45.16 18.98
N GLN A 83 4.43 45.97 19.22
CA GLN A 83 5.80 45.44 19.27
C GLN A 83 5.84 44.39 20.39
N ASP A 84 6.06 43.14 20.02
CA ASP A 84 6.29 42.08 20.99
C ASP A 84 7.51 42.45 21.86
N PRO A 85 7.43 42.31 23.19
CA PRO A 85 8.52 42.68 24.06
C PRO A 85 9.78 41.82 23.78
N PRO A 86 11.00 42.36 23.98
CA PRO A 86 12.25 41.75 23.51
C PRO A 86 12.56 40.32 24.00
N TRP A 87 11.87 39.86 25.05
CA TRP A 87 12.05 38.50 25.58
C TRP A 87 11.32 37.42 24.77
N ILE A 88 10.23 37.75 24.06
CA ILE A 88 9.53 36.81 23.15
C ILE A 88 10.38 36.50 21.92
N LEU A 89 11.13 37.49 21.42
CA LEU A 89 12.07 37.30 20.31
C LEU A 89 13.26 36.41 20.71
N ASN A 90 13.72 36.52 21.96
CA ASN A 90 14.78 35.66 22.51
C ASN A 90 14.30 34.22 22.73
N ASP A 91 13.06 34.02 23.22
CA ASP A 91 12.47 32.67 23.33
C ASP A 91 12.22 32.02 21.96
N LEU A 92 11.79 32.78 20.96
CA LEU A 92 11.66 32.30 19.57
C LEU A 92 13.02 31.93 18.95
N LEU A 93 14.06 32.74 19.16
CA LEU A 93 15.42 32.48 18.67
C LEU A 93 16.13 31.33 19.43
N LEU A 94 15.82 31.13 20.71
CA LEU A 94 16.30 29.99 21.52
C LEU A 94 15.58 28.70 21.10
N ASN A 95 14.26 28.73 20.93
CA ASN A 95 13.46 27.61 20.43
C ASN A 95 13.86 27.18 19.01
N ASP A 96 14.13 28.13 18.10
CA ASP A 96 14.62 27.84 16.75
C ASP A 96 15.98 27.11 16.77
N ASN A 97 16.86 27.45 17.73
CA ASN A 97 18.15 26.79 17.89
C ASN A 97 18.02 25.38 18.49
N GLU A 98 17.12 25.17 19.44
CA GLU A 98 16.85 23.84 20.00
C GLU A 98 16.15 22.92 19.00
N GLU A 99 15.17 23.42 18.27
CA GLU A 99 14.45 22.65 17.25
C GLU A 99 15.38 22.28 16.08
N LYS A 100 16.27 23.20 15.68
CA LYS A 100 17.31 22.90 14.70
C LYS A 100 18.31 21.86 15.20
N LYS A 101 18.74 21.92 16.47
CA LYS A 101 19.60 20.89 17.08
C LYS A 101 18.90 19.52 17.09
N LYS A 102 17.61 19.49 17.44
CA LYS A 102 16.78 18.26 17.42
C LYS A 102 16.69 17.69 16.00
N GLN A 103 16.42 18.53 15.00
CA GLN A 103 16.39 18.12 13.59
C GLN A 103 17.74 17.59 13.12
N ASP A 104 18.85 18.23 13.51
CA ASP A 104 20.20 17.76 13.18
C ASP A 104 20.51 16.41 13.85
N LEU A 105 20.08 16.19 15.09
CA LEU A 105 20.21 14.91 15.79
C LEU A 105 19.40 13.80 15.09
N LEU A 106 18.13 14.05 14.78
CA LEU A 106 17.26 13.11 14.04
C LEU A 106 17.85 12.78 12.67
N ARG A 107 18.40 13.79 11.98
CA ARG A 107 19.05 13.59 10.68
C ARG A 107 20.29 12.71 10.80
N ARG A 108 21.12 12.90 11.83
CA ARG A 108 22.27 12.01 12.11
C ARG A 108 21.82 10.58 12.38
N ARG A 109 20.76 10.40 13.19
CA ARG A 109 20.16 9.08 13.45
C ARG A 109 19.64 8.44 12.16
N GLN A 110 18.94 9.20 11.31
CA GLN A 110 18.45 8.71 10.03
C GLN A 110 19.59 8.25 9.10
N ILE A 111 20.67 9.04 9.01
CA ILE A 111 21.85 8.65 8.22
C ILE A 111 22.36 7.28 8.70
N LYS A 112 22.56 7.12 10.02
CA LYS A 112 23.02 5.84 10.60
C LYS A 112 22.07 4.69 10.30
N ILE A 113 20.75 4.89 10.44
CA ILE A 113 19.75 3.86 10.14
C ILE A 113 19.86 3.38 8.68
N GLU A 114 20.07 4.28 7.73
CA GLU A 114 20.16 3.91 6.31
C GLU A 114 21.53 3.35 5.88
N THR A 115 22.63 3.79 6.52
CA THR A 115 23.99 3.49 6.04
C THR A 115 24.75 2.49 6.90
N GLU A 116 24.41 2.35 8.17
CA GLU A 116 25.16 1.54 9.14
C GLU A 116 24.39 0.28 9.58
N ALA A 117 23.16 0.05 9.11
CA ALA A 117 22.35 -1.09 9.57
C ALA A 117 23.06 -2.45 9.39
N LEU A 118 23.77 -2.65 8.28
CA LEU A 118 24.55 -3.86 8.06
C LEU A 118 25.83 -3.91 8.91
N GLU A 119 26.48 -2.77 9.14
CA GLU A 119 27.67 -2.69 9.99
C GLU A 119 27.33 -3.00 11.45
N GLN A 120 26.19 -2.48 11.94
CA GLN A 120 25.69 -2.76 13.28
C GLN A 120 25.35 -4.24 13.48
N MET A 121 24.73 -4.89 12.49
CA MET A 121 24.48 -6.34 12.57
C MET A 121 25.77 -7.15 12.58
N VAL A 122 26.77 -6.78 11.75
CA VAL A 122 28.08 -7.45 11.77
C VAL A 122 28.74 -7.33 13.13
N GLU A 123 28.69 -6.15 13.75
CA GLU A 123 29.29 -5.95 15.08
C GLU A 123 28.52 -6.70 16.16
N GLU A 124 27.18 -6.73 16.10
CA GLU A 124 26.36 -7.53 17.02
C GLU A 124 26.75 -9.01 16.99
N TYR A 125 26.96 -9.60 15.81
CA TYR A 125 27.39 -10.99 15.71
C TYR A 125 28.80 -11.20 16.29
N ARG A 126 29.74 -10.29 16.03
CA ARG A 126 31.10 -10.37 16.60
C ARG A 126 31.11 -10.26 18.12
N GLU A 127 30.27 -9.39 18.68
CA GLU A 127 30.11 -9.25 20.13
C GLU A 127 29.52 -10.53 20.74
N LEU A 128 28.47 -11.09 20.14
CA LEU A 128 27.88 -12.36 20.59
C LEU A 128 28.89 -13.52 20.58
N GLU A 129 29.74 -13.61 19.55
CA GLU A 129 30.81 -14.61 19.49
C GLU A 129 31.88 -14.39 20.56
N ARG A 130 32.23 -13.13 20.84
CA ARG A 130 33.20 -12.79 21.87
C ARG A 130 32.67 -13.20 23.24
N GLU A 131 31.43 -12.86 23.54
CA GLU A 131 30.78 -13.25 24.79
C GLU A 131 30.69 -14.77 24.95
N MET A 132 30.36 -15.51 23.89
CA MET A 132 30.36 -16.98 23.92
C MET A 132 31.73 -17.55 24.26
N ARG A 133 32.80 -17.02 23.65
CA ARG A 133 34.18 -17.44 23.89
C ARG A 133 34.66 -17.12 25.31
N GLU A 134 34.30 -15.94 25.83
CA GLU A 134 34.73 -15.50 27.17
C GLU A 134 33.97 -16.22 28.29
N LYS A 135 32.66 -16.48 28.10
CA LYS A 135 31.79 -17.02 29.15
C LYS A 135 31.64 -18.54 29.13
N ASN A 136 32.18 -19.24 28.11
CA ASN A 136 32.01 -20.69 27.89
C ASN A 136 30.53 -21.16 28.01
N LEU A 137 29.59 -20.27 27.70
CA LEU A 137 28.16 -20.51 27.81
C LEU A 137 27.51 -20.21 26.47
N THR A 138 26.60 -21.07 26.05
CA THR A 138 25.66 -20.78 24.97
C THR A 138 24.60 -19.83 25.55
N PRO A 139 24.59 -18.51 25.22
CA PRO A 139 23.52 -17.63 25.64
C PRO A 139 22.17 -18.21 25.20
N ASN A 140 21.15 -18.05 26.06
CA ASN A 140 19.77 -18.40 25.74
C ASN A 140 19.22 -17.42 24.69
N LEU A 141 19.67 -17.61 23.44
CA LEU A 141 19.34 -16.76 22.32
C LEU A 141 18.02 -17.19 21.68
N PRO A 142 17.23 -16.24 21.16
CA PRO A 142 16.13 -16.55 20.26
C PRO A 142 16.62 -17.43 19.11
N GLN A 143 15.81 -18.39 18.69
CA GLN A 143 16.19 -19.44 17.73
C GLN A 143 16.88 -18.90 16.48
N VAL A 144 16.32 -17.87 15.83
CA VAL A 144 16.93 -17.25 14.63
C VAL A 144 18.32 -16.65 14.93
N LYS A 145 18.53 -16.02 16.09
CA LYS A 145 19.85 -15.49 16.47
C LYS A 145 20.86 -16.62 16.70
N ALA A 146 20.43 -17.70 17.34
CA ALA A 146 21.29 -18.87 17.56
C ALA A 146 21.72 -19.51 16.22
N LEU A 147 20.78 -19.65 15.27
CA LEU A 147 21.08 -20.14 13.93
C LEU A 147 22.05 -19.22 13.19
N PHE A 148 21.80 -17.91 13.15
CA PHE A 148 22.68 -16.96 12.47
C PHE A 148 24.08 -16.91 13.07
N LEU A 149 24.20 -17.00 14.38
CA LEU A 149 25.49 -17.04 15.05
C LEU A 149 26.29 -18.28 14.65
N GLY A 150 25.64 -19.45 14.53
CA GLY A 150 26.29 -20.67 14.05
C GLY A 150 26.66 -20.64 12.56
N TRP A 151 25.99 -19.81 11.75
CA TRP A 151 26.22 -19.73 10.29
C TRP A 151 27.16 -18.60 9.89
N PHE A 152 27.28 -17.54 10.69
CA PHE A 152 27.96 -16.30 10.31
C PHE A 152 29.44 -16.51 10.03
N ASP A 153 30.20 -17.03 11.00
CA ASP A 153 31.64 -17.24 10.87
C ASP A 153 32.00 -18.23 9.75
N PRO A 154 31.41 -19.44 9.66
CA PRO A 154 31.68 -20.38 8.58
C PRO A 154 31.39 -19.81 7.19
N LEU A 155 30.27 -19.10 7.01
CA LEU A 155 29.92 -18.49 5.73
C LEU A 155 30.86 -17.34 5.38
N LYS A 156 31.21 -16.49 6.35
CA LYS A 156 32.17 -15.40 6.18
C LYS A 156 33.52 -15.94 5.70
N GLU A 157 34.04 -16.97 6.37
CA GLU A 157 35.32 -17.60 6.00
C GLU A 157 35.29 -18.22 4.60
N ALA A 158 34.18 -18.88 4.24
CA ALA A 158 34.00 -19.44 2.90
C ALA A 158 33.97 -18.35 1.81
N ILE A 159 33.30 -17.22 2.07
CA ILE A 159 33.29 -16.07 1.16
C ILE A 159 34.69 -15.45 1.04
N GLU A 160 35.42 -15.29 2.15
CA GLU A 160 36.81 -14.81 2.13
C GLU A 160 37.74 -15.75 1.34
N ALA A 161 37.57 -17.06 1.50
CA ALA A 161 38.32 -18.06 0.74
C ALA A 161 38.03 -17.94 -0.76
N GLU A 162 36.77 -17.71 -1.16
CA GLU A 162 36.41 -17.44 -2.56
C GLU A 162 37.06 -16.14 -3.06
N GLN A 163 37.01 -15.05 -2.29
CA GLN A 163 37.66 -13.78 -2.63
C GLN A 163 39.19 -13.94 -2.80
N LYS A 164 39.86 -14.72 -1.92
CA LYS A 164 41.31 -14.98 -1.96
C LYS A 164 41.71 -15.91 -3.11
N SER A 165 40.98 -17.01 -3.32
CA SER A 165 41.23 -18.03 -4.37
C SER A 165 41.22 -17.43 -5.78
N ARG A 166 40.47 -16.35 -6.01
CA ARG A 166 40.38 -15.70 -7.32
C ARG A 166 41.53 -14.75 -7.63
N ARG A 167 42.24 -14.25 -6.62
CA ARG A 167 43.48 -13.48 -6.83
C ARG A 167 44.60 -14.34 -7.43
N SER A 168 44.50 -15.67 -7.36
CA SER A 168 45.51 -16.62 -7.84
C SER A 168 45.16 -17.37 -9.13
N LYS A 169 43.89 -17.38 -9.60
CA LYS A 169 43.46 -18.11 -10.82
C LYS A 169 42.84 -17.21 -11.90
N LYS A 170 43.35 -17.32 -13.14
CA LYS A 170 42.89 -16.65 -14.39
C LYS A 170 41.49 -17.09 -14.92
N HIS A 171 40.63 -17.70 -14.10
CA HIS A 171 39.29 -18.12 -14.55
C HIS A 171 38.26 -16.98 -14.38
N LYS A 172 37.91 -16.35 -15.50
CA LYS A 172 36.93 -15.26 -15.66
C LYS A 172 35.48 -15.73 -15.47
N GLU A 173 35.09 -16.11 -14.26
CA GLU A 173 33.66 -16.22 -13.95
C GLU A 173 33.02 -14.82 -13.93
N ALA A 174 31.84 -14.67 -14.55
CA ALA A 174 31.24 -13.36 -14.79
C ALA A 174 30.87 -12.58 -13.51
N PHE A 175 30.78 -13.25 -12.35
CA PHE A 175 30.53 -12.60 -11.06
C PHE A 175 31.81 -12.19 -10.30
N ALA A 176 32.99 -12.65 -10.73
CA ALA A 176 34.26 -12.46 -10.03
C ALA A 176 34.59 -11.00 -9.67
N PRO A 177 34.46 -9.99 -10.54
CA PRO A 177 34.78 -8.61 -10.14
C PRO A 177 33.80 -8.01 -9.13
N TYR A 178 32.65 -8.66 -8.91
CA TYR A 178 31.60 -8.17 -8.03
C TYR A 178 31.70 -8.77 -6.63
N ILE A 179 32.27 -9.97 -6.46
CA ILE A 179 32.44 -10.58 -5.12
C ILE A 179 33.46 -9.83 -4.26
N ASP A 180 34.44 -9.16 -4.89
CA ASP A 180 35.45 -8.35 -4.19
C ASP A 180 34.97 -6.94 -3.83
N SER A 181 33.76 -6.56 -4.25
CA SER A 181 33.27 -5.19 -4.11
C SER A 181 32.66 -4.86 -2.73
N LEU A 182 32.55 -5.86 -1.84
CA LEU A 182 32.05 -5.70 -0.48
C LEU A 182 32.79 -6.65 0.47
N PRO A 183 33.04 -6.27 1.73
CA PRO A 183 33.61 -7.17 2.73
C PRO A 183 32.78 -8.46 2.93
N ALA A 184 33.46 -9.59 3.10
CA ALA A 184 32.84 -10.91 3.26
C ALA A 184 31.80 -10.96 4.40
N ALA A 185 32.11 -10.32 5.54
CA ALA A 185 31.19 -10.25 6.69
C ALA A 185 29.85 -9.61 6.33
N LYS A 186 29.84 -8.51 5.56
CA LYS A 186 28.61 -7.87 5.11
C LYS A 186 27.84 -8.76 4.13
N MET A 187 28.55 -9.44 3.22
CA MET A 187 27.92 -10.39 2.30
C MET A 187 27.26 -11.56 3.04
N ALA A 188 27.92 -12.12 4.07
CA ALA A 188 27.37 -13.19 4.89
C ALA A 188 26.05 -12.77 5.55
N VAL A 189 26.00 -11.59 6.19
CA VAL A 189 24.76 -11.05 6.78
C VAL A 189 23.67 -10.88 5.73
N ILE A 190 23.98 -10.29 4.57
CA ILE A 190 22.99 -10.12 3.49
C ILE A 190 22.41 -11.48 3.07
N VAL A 191 23.26 -12.48 2.83
CA VAL A 191 22.86 -13.80 2.33
C VAL A 191 21.98 -14.53 3.33
N MET A 192 22.41 -14.61 4.60
CA MET A 192 21.65 -15.28 5.66
C MET A 192 20.27 -14.64 5.88
N HIS A 193 20.23 -13.32 6.07
CA HIS A 193 18.98 -12.61 6.32
C HIS A 193 18.07 -12.58 5.09
N LYS A 194 18.60 -12.45 3.86
CA LYS A 194 17.75 -12.48 2.67
C LYS A 194 17.20 -13.87 2.39
N MET A 195 18.00 -14.92 2.55
CA MET A 195 17.50 -16.29 2.38
C MET A 195 16.37 -16.60 3.37
N MET A 196 16.57 -16.29 4.65
CA MET A 196 15.55 -16.51 5.68
C MET A 196 14.28 -15.70 5.46
N ALA A 197 14.39 -14.45 4.99
CA ALA A 197 13.23 -13.64 4.63
C ALA A 197 12.46 -14.22 3.44
N LEU A 198 13.16 -14.77 2.44
CA LEU A 198 12.51 -15.36 1.26
C LEU A 198 11.75 -16.64 1.60
N VAL A 199 12.35 -17.51 2.40
CA VAL A 199 11.75 -18.78 2.79
C VAL A 199 10.52 -18.59 3.68
N THR A 200 10.49 -17.54 4.52
CA THR A 200 9.35 -17.25 5.42
C THR A 200 8.17 -16.54 4.74
N MET A 201 8.44 -15.76 3.69
CA MET A 201 7.43 -14.92 3.05
C MET A 201 6.81 -15.54 1.79
N GLU A 202 7.29 -16.68 1.29
CA GLU A 202 6.69 -17.35 0.13
C GLU A 202 5.46 -18.21 0.49
N TYR A 203 4.29 -17.75 0.05
CA TYR A 203 2.98 -18.38 0.29
C TYR A 203 2.75 -19.71 -0.46
N HIS A 204 3.59 -20.05 -1.43
CA HIS A 204 3.25 -21.10 -2.41
C HIS A 204 3.91 -22.46 -2.16
N HIS A 205 5.08 -22.50 -1.52
CA HIS A 205 5.83 -23.73 -1.30
C HIS A 205 6.46 -23.75 0.09
N ALA A 206 5.97 -24.63 0.96
CA ALA A 206 6.42 -24.75 2.34
C ALA A 206 7.94 -24.84 2.42
N GLY A 207 8.57 -23.86 3.09
CA GLY A 207 10.01 -23.86 3.30
C GLY A 207 10.84 -23.86 2.03
N CYS A 208 10.27 -23.54 0.86
CA CYS A 208 10.97 -23.64 -0.41
C CYS A 208 10.89 -22.31 -1.16
N VAL A 209 12.03 -21.85 -1.67
CA VAL A 209 12.11 -20.69 -2.57
C VAL A 209 12.60 -21.11 -3.95
N LEU A 210 12.09 -20.49 -5.02
CA LEU A 210 12.64 -20.68 -6.36
C LEU A 210 14.08 -20.17 -6.41
N LEU A 211 15.04 -21.02 -6.83
CA LEU A 211 16.46 -20.63 -6.84
C LEU A 211 16.72 -19.41 -7.74
N VAL A 212 15.96 -19.26 -8.83
CA VAL A 212 16.04 -18.07 -9.70
C VAL A 212 15.73 -16.80 -8.91
N ASP A 213 14.65 -16.80 -8.13
CA ASP A 213 14.19 -15.64 -7.39
C ASP A 213 15.13 -15.34 -6.22
N ALA A 214 15.57 -16.37 -5.49
CA ALA A 214 16.54 -16.21 -4.41
C ALA A 214 17.88 -15.64 -4.90
N ALA A 215 18.44 -16.20 -5.97
CA ALA A 215 19.71 -15.76 -6.52
C ALA A 215 19.65 -14.30 -7.00
N VAL A 216 18.59 -13.93 -7.72
CA VAL A 216 18.43 -12.55 -8.21
C VAL A 216 18.25 -11.57 -7.05
N GLN A 217 17.43 -11.88 -6.05
CA GLN A 217 17.18 -10.98 -4.92
C GLN A 217 18.41 -10.79 -4.02
N ILE A 218 19.18 -11.85 -3.77
CA ILE A 218 20.45 -11.75 -3.03
C ILE A 218 21.45 -10.91 -3.82
N GLY A 219 21.62 -11.15 -5.12
CA GLY A 219 22.52 -10.36 -5.96
C GLY A 219 22.15 -8.87 -6.02
N MET A 220 20.84 -8.55 -6.09
CA MET A 220 20.35 -7.17 -5.99
C MET A 220 20.66 -6.53 -4.63
N ALA A 221 20.49 -7.26 -3.53
CA ALA A 221 20.76 -6.73 -2.19
C ALA A 221 22.25 -6.41 -2.00
N VAL A 222 23.14 -7.27 -2.51
CA VAL A 222 24.59 -7.02 -2.50
C VAL A 222 24.94 -5.80 -3.37
N GLU A 223 24.41 -5.70 -4.59
CA GLU A 223 24.64 -4.54 -5.45
C GLU A 223 24.24 -3.21 -4.77
N GLN A 224 23.10 -3.20 -4.08
CA GLN A 224 22.63 -2.02 -3.36
C GLN A 224 23.60 -1.60 -2.26
N GLU A 225 24.06 -2.55 -1.45
CA GLU A 225 25.02 -2.26 -0.38
C GLU A 225 26.37 -1.81 -0.94
N VAL A 226 26.84 -2.39 -2.05
CA VAL A 226 28.08 -1.95 -2.72
C VAL A 226 28.02 -0.48 -3.12
N ARG A 227 26.85 0.00 -3.58
CA ARG A 227 26.68 1.42 -3.92
C ARG A 227 26.78 2.32 -2.69
N ILE A 228 26.15 1.92 -1.58
CA ILE A 228 26.20 2.66 -0.31
C ILE A 228 27.63 2.67 0.21
N HIS A 229 28.30 1.51 0.23
CA HIS A 229 29.67 1.36 0.71
C HIS A 229 30.66 2.24 -0.08
N LYS A 230 30.63 2.17 -1.42
CA LYS A 230 31.48 3.02 -2.28
C LYS A 230 31.24 4.52 -2.07
N PHE A 231 29.98 4.91 -1.85
CA PHE A 231 29.64 6.30 -1.56
C PHE A 231 30.26 6.78 -0.22
N LEU A 232 30.18 5.95 0.82
CA LEU A 232 30.75 6.27 2.13
C LEU A 232 32.29 6.33 2.09
N GLU A 233 32.94 5.39 1.39
CA GLU A 233 34.40 5.39 1.23
C GLU A 233 34.90 6.66 0.53
N LYS A 234 34.23 7.07 -0.57
CA LYS A 234 34.54 8.33 -1.27
C LYS A 234 34.43 9.52 -0.31
N THR A 235 33.41 9.55 0.54
CA THR A 235 33.19 10.64 1.51
C THR A 235 34.24 10.65 2.64
N ARG A 236 34.61 9.49 3.18
CA ARG A 236 35.65 9.35 4.21
C ARG A 236 37.02 9.78 3.68
N SER A 237 37.36 9.40 2.44
CA SER A 237 38.60 9.81 1.78
C SER A 237 38.75 11.33 1.60
N HIS A 238 37.63 12.07 1.55
CA HIS A 238 37.63 13.52 1.46
C HIS A 238 37.85 14.20 2.82
N GLN A 239 37.39 13.58 3.92
CA GLN A 239 37.59 14.10 5.28
C GLN A 239 39.00 13.81 5.83
N SER A 240 39.56 12.63 5.61
CA SER A 240 40.93 12.31 6.03
C SER A 240 41.98 13.17 5.32
N LYS A 241 41.70 13.54 4.08
CA LYS A 241 42.55 14.44 3.26
C LYS A 241 42.47 15.93 3.62
N GLU A 242 41.58 16.34 4.53
CA GLU A 242 41.60 17.69 5.15
C GLU A 242 42.42 17.72 6.46
N THR A 243 42.62 16.57 7.10
CA THR A 243 43.38 16.45 8.37
C THR A 243 44.87 16.14 8.15
N GLU A 244 45.25 15.63 6.97
CA GLU A 244 46.63 15.25 6.61
C GLU A 244 47.18 16.05 5.42
N ALA A 245 47.06 17.38 5.45
CA ALA A 245 47.84 18.26 4.57
C ALA A 245 49.20 18.58 5.21
N GLY A 246 50.07 17.58 5.25
CA GLY A 246 51.45 17.66 5.73
C GLY A 246 52.21 16.40 5.34
N GLY A 247 52.53 16.26 4.06
CA GLY A 247 53.28 15.13 3.52
C GLY A 247 53.15 15.08 2.00
N GLU A 248 54.23 15.47 1.32
CA GLU A 248 54.39 15.37 -0.13
C GLU A 248 54.47 13.90 -0.53
N ASP A 249 53.67 13.48 -1.52
CA ASP A 249 54.22 12.66 -2.59
C ASP A 249 53.36 12.69 -3.86
N ASP A 250 54.09 12.54 -4.95
CA ASP A 250 53.83 12.88 -6.34
C ASP A 250 52.78 11.97 -7.00
N MET A 251 51.61 12.51 -7.36
CA MET A 251 50.66 11.88 -8.31
C MET A 251 49.77 12.93 -9.01
N ASP A 252 50.00 13.08 -10.32
CA ASP A 252 49.07 13.48 -11.38
C ASP A 252 48.41 14.88 -11.24
N ASN A 253 49.06 15.88 -11.88
CA ASN A 253 48.78 17.32 -11.82
C ASN A 253 47.31 17.69 -12.13
N ASP A 254 46.62 16.89 -12.94
CA ASP A 254 45.22 17.14 -13.32
C ASP A 254 44.21 16.70 -12.24
N LYS A 255 44.50 15.61 -11.51
CA LYS A 255 43.70 15.19 -10.35
C LYS A 255 43.84 16.17 -9.19
N GLN A 256 45.02 16.78 -9.04
CA GLN A 256 45.28 17.77 -7.99
C GLN A 256 44.57 19.10 -8.28
N LYS A 257 44.50 19.54 -9.55
CA LYS A 257 43.71 20.71 -9.97
C LYS A 257 42.21 20.49 -9.77
N LEU A 258 41.69 19.32 -10.15
CA LEU A 258 40.29 18.95 -9.94
C LEU A 258 39.94 18.95 -8.44
N ARG A 259 40.83 18.39 -7.60
CA ARG A 259 40.67 18.34 -6.14
C ARG A 259 40.69 19.73 -5.48
N LYS A 260 41.59 20.64 -5.91
CA LYS A 260 41.60 22.03 -5.45
C LYS A 260 40.33 22.78 -5.88
N HIS A 261 39.83 22.52 -7.08
CA HIS A 261 38.58 23.09 -7.59
C HIS A 261 37.35 22.59 -6.81
N VAL A 262 37.25 21.28 -6.55
CA VAL A 262 36.19 20.66 -5.75
C VAL A 262 36.19 21.19 -4.32
N ASN A 263 37.34 21.28 -3.67
CA ASN A 263 37.45 21.79 -2.29
C ASN A 263 37.09 23.29 -2.17
N GLY A 264 37.44 24.09 -3.19
CA GLY A 264 37.01 25.49 -3.28
C GLY A 264 35.49 25.64 -3.42
N LEU A 265 34.82 24.67 -4.07
CA LEU A 265 33.37 24.64 -4.22
C LEU A 265 32.64 24.16 -2.96
N ILE A 266 33.23 23.23 -2.21
CA ILE A 266 32.74 22.77 -0.91
C ILE A 266 32.78 23.92 0.12
N ARG A 267 33.90 24.65 0.22
CA ARG A 267 34.01 25.84 1.10
C ARG A 267 33.00 26.93 0.77
N LYS A 268 32.61 27.06 -0.50
CA LYS A 268 31.58 28.02 -0.96
C LYS A 268 30.14 27.48 -0.85
N ARG A 269 29.91 26.36 -0.16
CA ARG A 269 28.60 25.67 0.00
C ARG A 269 27.91 25.33 -1.32
N ARG A 270 28.66 25.11 -2.42
CA ARG A 270 28.12 24.79 -3.74
C ARG A 270 28.01 23.28 -3.98
N LEU A 271 27.28 22.58 -3.11
CA LEU A 271 27.09 21.12 -3.12
C LEU A 271 26.63 20.55 -4.47
N LYS A 272 25.88 21.33 -5.26
CA LYS A 272 25.45 20.94 -6.62
C LYS A 272 26.61 20.83 -7.63
N GLN A 273 27.62 21.68 -7.55
CA GLN A 273 28.78 21.64 -8.47
C GLN A 273 29.77 20.54 -8.08
N VAL A 274 29.86 20.23 -6.78
CA VAL A 274 30.61 19.08 -6.26
C VAL A 274 30.00 17.75 -6.72
N GLN A 275 28.67 17.64 -6.69
CA GLN A 275 27.94 16.47 -7.23
C GLN A 275 28.08 16.31 -8.75
N LEU A 276 28.35 17.38 -9.50
CA LEU A 276 28.57 17.31 -10.95
C LEU A 276 29.96 16.79 -11.31
N LEU A 277 30.99 17.13 -10.52
CA LEU A 277 32.37 16.70 -10.75
C LEU A 277 32.64 15.25 -10.33
N LEU A 278 31.84 14.69 -9.43
CA LEU A 278 31.99 13.32 -8.92
C LEU A 278 31.31 12.24 -9.78
N LYS A 279 30.68 12.62 -10.91
CA LYS A 279 29.87 11.74 -11.77
C LYS A 279 30.63 11.01 -12.88
N GLU A 280 31.95 11.19 -13.00
CA GLU A 280 32.73 10.57 -14.09
C GLU A 280 33.03 9.06 -13.88
N GLU A 281 32.67 8.45 -12.73
CA GLU A 281 32.90 7.02 -12.46
C GLU A 281 31.69 6.29 -11.83
N GLU A 282 30.49 6.43 -12.39
CA GLU A 282 29.37 5.54 -12.04
C GLU A 282 29.40 4.28 -12.92
N SER A 283 29.87 3.15 -12.36
CA SER A 283 29.59 1.83 -12.95
C SER A 283 28.08 1.65 -13.04
N GLY A 284 27.58 1.37 -14.25
CA GLY A 284 26.15 1.12 -14.47
C GLY A 284 25.58 -0.01 -13.61
N PRO A 285 24.23 -0.11 -13.51
CA PRO A 285 23.57 -1.18 -12.76
C PRO A 285 23.99 -2.57 -13.23
N TRP A 286 24.12 -3.51 -12.30
CA TRP A 286 24.48 -4.88 -12.65
C TRP A 286 23.35 -5.53 -13.45
N GLY A 287 23.69 -6.28 -14.50
CA GLY A 287 22.71 -7.05 -15.25
C GLY A 287 22.07 -8.14 -14.39
N ARG A 288 20.81 -8.52 -14.70
CA ARG A 288 20.11 -9.64 -14.04
C ARG A 288 20.93 -10.93 -14.03
N ASP A 289 21.64 -11.21 -15.13
CA ASP A 289 22.52 -12.36 -15.26
C ASP A 289 23.66 -12.33 -14.25
N THR A 290 24.28 -11.16 -14.04
CA THR A 290 25.34 -10.95 -13.04
C THR A 290 24.81 -11.13 -11.63
N GLN A 291 23.67 -10.50 -11.31
CA GLN A 291 23.00 -10.63 -10.02
C GLN A 291 22.69 -12.10 -9.70
N ALA A 292 22.10 -12.83 -10.66
CA ALA A 292 21.76 -14.24 -10.49
C ALA A 292 22.99 -15.13 -10.34
N LYS A 293 24.08 -14.86 -11.06
CA LYS A 293 25.32 -15.63 -10.94
C LYS A 293 25.99 -15.42 -9.58
N LEU A 294 26.14 -14.17 -9.14
CA LEU A 294 26.70 -13.85 -7.83
C LEU A 294 25.83 -14.44 -6.71
N GLY A 295 24.52 -14.21 -6.76
CA GLY A 295 23.59 -14.73 -5.77
C GLY A 295 23.59 -16.26 -5.73
N SER A 296 23.64 -16.95 -6.87
CA SER A 296 23.75 -18.41 -6.89
C SER A 296 25.02 -18.92 -6.21
N ARG A 297 26.18 -18.28 -6.43
CA ARG A 297 27.43 -18.70 -5.77
C ARG A 297 27.36 -18.47 -4.27
N LEU A 298 26.81 -17.34 -3.83
CA LEU A 298 26.63 -17.05 -2.41
C LEU A 298 25.65 -18.02 -1.73
N ILE A 299 24.59 -18.45 -2.43
CA ILE A 299 23.66 -19.47 -1.93
C ILE A 299 24.36 -20.84 -1.80
N GLU A 300 25.19 -21.21 -2.77
CA GLU A 300 25.97 -22.44 -2.70
C GLU A 300 26.89 -22.47 -1.48
N LEU A 301 27.63 -21.38 -1.24
CA LEU A 301 28.47 -21.25 -0.04
C LEU A 301 27.63 -21.33 1.24
N LEU A 302 26.42 -20.76 1.25
CA LEU A 302 25.49 -20.90 2.38
C LEU A 302 25.06 -22.37 2.58
N ILE A 303 24.74 -23.11 1.52
CA ILE A 303 24.35 -24.52 1.60
C ILE A 303 25.51 -25.38 2.16
N GLU A 304 26.74 -25.07 1.78
CA GLU A 304 27.95 -25.79 2.21
C GLU A 304 28.33 -25.51 3.68
N THR A 305 27.86 -24.39 4.26
CA THR A 305 28.33 -23.91 5.58
C THR A 305 27.24 -23.83 6.64
N ALA A 306 25.96 -23.71 6.25
CA ALA A 306 24.85 -23.58 7.20
C ALA A 306 24.28 -24.96 7.57
N PHE A 307 24.49 -25.38 8.82
CA PHE A 307 23.97 -26.63 9.37
C PHE A 307 23.02 -26.39 10.54
N VAL A 308 22.15 -27.36 10.80
CA VAL A 308 21.30 -27.46 11.99
C VAL A 308 21.67 -28.72 12.78
N HIS A 309 21.62 -28.60 14.11
CA HIS A 309 21.76 -29.73 15.02
C HIS A 309 20.36 -30.27 15.36
N ALA A 310 20.19 -31.60 15.37
CA ALA A 310 18.96 -32.22 15.83
C ALA A 310 18.63 -31.87 17.29
N PRO A 311 17.35 -31.81 17.68
CA PRO A 311 16.94 -31.43 19.03
C PRO A 311 17.46 -32.39 20.11
N VAL A 312 17.56 -31.87 21.35
CA VAL A 312 18.14 -32.48 22.56
C VAL A 312 17.48 -33.80 23.00
N ASN A 313 16.39 -34.24 22.36
CA ASN A 313 15.66 -35.46 22.70
C ASN A 313 16.30 -36.75 22.11
N GLN A 314 17.49 -36.65 21.51
CA GLN A 314 18.32 -37.81 21.19
C GLN A 314 18.92 -38.38 22.49
N SER A 315 18.92 -39.70 22.66
CA SER A 315 19.62 -40.30 23.80
C SER A 315 21.11 -39.94 23.70
N ALA A 316 21.80 -39.86 24.85
CA ALA A 316 23.22 -39.54 24.89
C ALA A 316 24.10 -40.50 24.05
N ASP A 317 23.56 -41.67 23.68
CA ASP A 317 24.21 -42.71 22.88
C ASP A 317 23.96 -42.58 21.35
N THR A 318 23.15 -41.60 20.91
CA THR A 318 22.93 -41.36 19.46
C THR A 318 23.90 -40.32 18.90
N PRO A 319 24.58 -40.59 17.76
CA PRO A 319 25.46 -39.61 17.12
C PRO A 319 24.71 -38.32 16.76
N PRO A 320 25.34 -37.14 16.85
CA PRO A 320 24.71 -35.88 16.49
C PRO A 320 24.27 -35.88 15.03
N ASP A 321 22.96 -35.79 14.80
CA ASP A 321 22.36 -35.68 13.45
C ASP A 321 22.51 -34.24 12.94
N ILE A 322 23.68 -33.96 12.36
CA ILE A 322 24.02 -32.69 11.71
C ILE A 322 23.47 -32.70 10.29
N ARG A 323 22.54 -31.80 9.99
CA ARG A 323 21.91 -31.69 8.67
C ARG A 323 22.12 -30.31 8.06
N PRO A 324 22.26 -30.19 6.73
CA PRO A 324 22.33 -28.88 6.10
C PRO A 324 20.99 -28.16 6.28
N ALA A 325 21.07 -26.89 6.67
CA ALA A 325 19.92 -26.01 6.91
C ALA A 325 19.13 -25.71 5.61
N PHE A 326 19.84 -25.73 4.48
CA PHE A 326 19.29 -25.49 3.15
C PHE A 326 19.74 -26.58 2.19
N ARG A 327 18.85 -26.98 1.26
CA ARG A 327 19.12 -28.01 0.26
C ARG A 327 18.62 -27.55 -1.09
N HIS A 328 19.47 -27.66 -2.11
CA HIS A 328 19.03 -27.48 -3.49
C HIS A 328 18.37 -28.77 -3.98
N ARG A 329 17.12 -28.67 -4.47
CA ARG A 329 16.41 -29.78 -5.13
C ARG A 329 15.88 -29.38 -6.49
N GLN A 330 15.91 -30.31 -7.42
CA GLN A 330 15.29 -30.17 -8.73
C GLN A 330 13.93 -30.88 -8.74
N LYS A 331 12.85 -30.14 -8.98
CA LYS A 331 11.50 -30.74 -9.07
C LYS A 331 11.31 -31.35 -10.47
N ILE A 332 11.35 -32.69 -10.52
CA ILE A 332 11.38 -33.53 -11.74
C ILE A 332 10.24 -33.18 -12.73
N LEU A 333 9.02 -32.90 -12.23
CA LEU A 333 7.83 -32.69 -13.07
C LEU A 333 7.84 -31.39 -13.91
N LYS A 334 8.68 -30.41 -13.57
CA LYS A 334 8.68 -29.08 -14.24
C LYS A 334 10.09 -28.50 -14.47
N ASN A 335 11.14 -29.25 -14.14
CA ASN A 335 12.55 -28.93 -14.37
C ASN A 335 12.98 -27.54 -13.86
N TYR A 336 12.54 -27.17 -12.67
CA TYR A 336 13.02 -25.97 -11.96
C TYR A 336 13.65 -26.35 -10.62
N GLY A 337 14.71 -25.63 -10.24
CA GLY A 337 15.36 -25.80 -8.95
C GLY A 337 14.73 -24.93 -7.86
N VAL A 338 14.66 -25.50 -6.67
CA VAL A 338 14.23 -24.84 -5.44
C VAL A 338 15.31 -24.98 -4.38
N ILE A 339 15.40 -24.00 -3.49
CA ILE A 339 16.10 -24.13 -2.22
C ILE A 339 15.07 -24.49 -1.18
N GLU A 340 15.17 -25.69 -0.63
CA GLU A 340 14.36 -26.20 0.48
C GLU A 340 15.09 -25.91 1.80
N CYS A 341 14.34 -25.46 2.79
CA CYS A 341 14.81 -25.17 4.13
C CYS A 341 14.41 -26.29 5.08
N ASP A 342 15.32 -26.71 5.96
CA ASP A 342 15.03 -27.76 6.95
C ASP A 342 13.91 -27.29 7.90
N PRO A 343 12.93 -28.13 8.24
CA PRO A 343 11.83 -27.76 9.13
C PRO A 343 12.26 -27.21 10.49
N LEU A 344 13.43 -27.62 11.00
CA LEU A 344 13.97 -27.09 12.27
C LEU A 344 14.39 -25.62 12.17
N VAL A 345 14.74 -25.14 10.97
CA VAL A 345 15.01 -23.73 10.72
C VAL A 345 13.73 -22.92 10.77
N LEU A 346 12.62 -23.47 10.26
CA LEU A 346 11.30 -22.83 10.23
C LEU A 346 10.60 -22.84 11.59
N ALA A 347 10.86 -23.88 12.40
CA ALA A 347 10.35 -23.97 13.75
C ALA A 347 10.71 -22.70 14.53
N GLY A 348 9.74 -22.10 15.23
CA GLY A 348 9.97 -20.90 16.06
C GLY A 348 10.40 -19.62 15.34
N MET A 349 10.46 -19.60 13.99
CA MET A 349 10.72 -18.37 13.24
C MET A 349 9.64 -17.32 13.45
N ASP A 350 8.38 -17.75 13.51
CA ASP A 350 7.26 -16.87 13.79
C ASP A 350 7.34 -16.19 15.16
N LYS A 351 8.21 -16.64 16.07
CA LYS A 351 8.48 -15.98 17.36
C LYS A 351 9.75 -15.13 17.38
N SER A 352 10.59 -15.24 16.35
CA SER A 352 11.94 -14.66 16.33
C SER A 352 12.26 -13.85 15.07
N VAL A 353 11.34 -13.76 14.10
CA VAL A 353 11.49 -12.99 12.85
C VAL A 353 11.75 -11.50 13.08
N LYS A 354 11.36 -10.96 14.25
CA LYS A 354 11.66 -9.57 14.66
C LYS A 354 13.16 -9.25 14.75
N HIS A 355 14.02 -10.27 14.82
CA HIS A 355 15.48 -10.16 14.82
C HIS A 355 16.07 -10.14 13.40
N MET A 356 15.24 -10.21 12.36
CA MET A 356 15.68 -10.07 10.97
C MET A 356 16.06 -8.62 10.67
N LEU A 357 17.10 -8.44 9.85
CA LEU A 357 17.49 -7.14 9.33
C LEU A 357 16.35 -6.54 8.49
N MET A 358 15.94 -5.32 8.84
CA MET A 358 14.97 -4.51 8.10
C MET A 358 15.65 -3.22 7.60
N PRO A 359 16.18 -3.19 6.36
CA PRO A 359 16.94 -2.03 5.87
C PRO A 359 16.10 -0.75 5.70
N TYR A 360 14.84 -0.91 5.26
CA TYR A 360 13.94 0.21 5.03
C TYR A 360 13.09 0.43 6.27
N MET A 361 13.54 1.24 7.23
CA MET A 361 12.73 1.70 8.37
C MET A 361 11.96 2.99 8.01
N PRO A 362 10.83 3.31 8.67
CA PRO A 362 10.20 4.62 8.54
C PRO A 362 11.20 5.74 8.84
N MET A 363 11.13 6.85 8.08
CA MET A 363 12.13 7.90 8.18
C MET A 363 11.86 8.81 9.39
N LEU A 364 12.89 9.09 10.19
CA LEU A 364 12.81 10.03 11.33
C LEU A 364 12.79 11.50 10.91
N VAL A 365 13.09 11.78 9.64
CA VAL A 365 13.12 13.11 9.05
C VAL A 365 12.30 13.14 7.77
N PRO A 366 11.81 14.33 7.35
CA PRO A 366 11.08 14.46 6.09
C PRO A 366 11.84 13.86 4.90
N PRO A 367 11.18 13.12 4.00
CA PRO A 367 11.82 12.53 2.84
C PRO A 367 12.47 13.56 1.91
N ARG A 368 13.47 13.13 1.14
CA ARG A 368 14.05 13.95 0.08
C ARG A 368 12.99 14.24 -0.97
N LYS A 369 12.78 15.53 -1.24
CA LYS A 369 11.92 15.99 -2.32
C LYS A 369 12.31 15.39 -3.67
N TRP A 370 11.32 14.96 -4.44
CA TRP A 370 11.50 14.46 -5.81
C TRP A 370 11.90 15.60 -6.76
N LYS A 371 12.96 15.39 -7.57
CA LYS A 371 13.54 16.43 -8.45
C LYS A 371 13.68 16.01 -9.93
N GLY A 372 13.03 14.92 -10.36
CA GLY A 372 13.32 14.25 -11.64
C GLY A 372 13.11 15.06 -12.92
N GLY A 373 13.65 14.57 -14.05
CA GLY A 373 13.53 15.12 -15.41
C GLY A 373 14.66 16.07 -15.87
N LEU A 374 14.80 16.26 -17.19
CA LEU A 374 15.80 17.17 -17.80
C LEU A 374 15.45 18.66 -17.53
N ASP A 375 16.44 19.49 -17.19
CA ASP A 375 16.27 20.95 -17.13
C ASP A 375 16.59 21.56 -18.51
N GLN A 376 15.67 22.32 -19.11
CA GLN A 376 15.82 22.92 -20.46
C GLN A 376 16.95 23.97 -20.57
N LYS A 377 17.53 24.46 -19.46
CA LYS A 377 18.52 25.58 -19.46
C LYS A 377 19.96 25.21 -19.86
N SER A 378 20.21 24.01 -20.40
CA SER A 378 21.57 23.57 -20.81
C SER A 378 21.71 23.32 -22.32
N SER A 379 20.86 23.89 -23.16
CA SER A 379 20.80 23.62 -24.61
C SER A 379 21.80 24.42 -25.47
N ASN A 380 22.63 25.31 -24.91
CA ASN A 380 23.63 26.08 -25.69
C ASN A 380 25.07 25.55 -25.59
N VAL A 381 25.28 24.31 -25.16
CA VAL A 381 26.60 23.66 -25.22
C VAL A 381 26.55 22.60 -26.32
N GLN A 382 27.35 22.79 -27.38
CA GLN A 382 27.52 21.81 -28.45
C GLN A 382 27.91 20.44 -27.87
N PRO A 383 27.43 19.32 -28.45
CA PRO A 383 27.67 17.98 -27.94
C PRO A 383 29.05 17.48 -28.39
N SER A 384 30.13 18.08 -27.90
CA SER A 384 31.48 17.53 -28.00
C SER A 384 31.92 17.05 -26.62
N SER A 385 31.42 15.87 -26.23
CA SER A 385 31.85 14.98 -25.12
C SER A 385 30.63 14.25 -24.59
N LYS A 386 30.68 12.92 -24.61
CA LYS A 386 29.68 12.01 -24.01
C LYS A 386 29.63 12.20 -22.49
N VAL A 387 29.02 13.28 -22.01
CA VAL A 387 28.65 13.42 -20.60
C VAL A 387 27.33 12.68 -20.41
N VAL A 388 27.40 11.46 -19.89
CA VAL A 388 26.22 10.73 -19.41
C VAL A 388 25.72 11.48 -18.18
N VAL A 389 24.76 12.38 -18.36
CA VAL A 389 24.06 13.04 -17.25
C VAL A 389 23.31 11.95 -16.46
N GLY A 390 23.88 11.50 -15.34
CA GLY A 390 23.26 10.49 -14.47
C GLY A 390 21.79 10.79 -14.16
N ASN A 391 20.96 9.76 -14.30
CA ASN A 391 19.48 9.76 -14.32
C ASN A 391 18.82 10.50 -13.16
N ARG A 392 17.82 11.34 -13.47
CA ARG A 392 17.17 12.24 -12.48
C ARG A 392 15.89 11.68 -11.84
N TYR A 393 15.25 10.62 -12.37
CA TYR A 393 14.04 10.01 -11.76
C TYR A 393 14.33 9.10 -10.54
N GLU A 394 15.60 8.96 -10.15
CA GLU A 394 16.08 8.19 -8.99
C GLU A 394 16.43 9.13 -7.80
N THR A 395 16.05 10.41 -7.90
CA THR A 395 16.39 11.45 -6.92
C THR A 395 15.16 11.92 -6.14
N GLY A 396 14.91 11.28 -4.99
CA GLY A 396 13.88 11.61 -4.01
C GLY A 396 13.67 10.45 -3.03
N GLY A 397 12.76 10.56 -2.06
CA GLY A 397 12.48 9.51 -1.09
C GLY A 397 13.53 9.43 0.05
N HIS A 398 14.24 8.30 0.16
CA HIS A 398 15.23 8.08 1.23
C HIS A 398 16.50 8.91 1.05
N LEU A 399 17.32 9.04 2.09
CA LEU A 399 18.56 9.83 2.03
C LEU A 399 19.63 9.16 1.15
N PHE A 400 19.87 7.87 1.36
CA PHE A 400 20.88 7.02 0.72
C PHE A 400 20.30 5.74 0.14
N LEU A 401 19.19 5.23 0.69
CA LEU A 401 18.56 4.03 0.14
C LEU A 401 18.00 4.29 -1.27
N PRO A 402 18.18 3.35 -2.22
CA PRO A 402 17.67 3.51 -3.59
C PRO A 402 16.18 3.78 -3.62
N SER A 403 15.79 4.85 -4.30
CA SER A 403 14.41 5.30 -4.38
C SER A 403 14.08 5.68 -5.82
N TYR A 404 13.04 5.04 -6.36
CA TYR A 404 12.59 5.24 -7.74
C TYR A 404 11.18 5.82 -7.73
N VAL A 405 10.94 6.88 -8.53
CA VAL A 405 9.61 7.49 -8.66
C VAL A 405 8.57 6.44 -9.09
N MET A 406 8.92 5.56 -10.03
CA MET A 406 8.02 4.56 -10.59
C MET A 406 8.51 3.13 -10.31
N ARG A 407 7.60 2.25 -9.88
CA ARG A 407 7.81 0.81 -9.78
C ARG A 407 7.70 0.16 -11.15
N THR A 408 8.82 0.07 -11.88
CA THR A 408 8.83 -0.45 -13.28
C THR A 408 8.88 -1.97 -13.39
N HIS A 409 9.12 -2.68 -12.28
CA HIS A 409 9.27 -4.14 -12.25
C HIS A 409 10.25 -4.70 -13.31
N GLY A 410 11.24 -3.91 -13.71
CA GLY A 410 12.25 -4.30 -14.70
C GLY A 410 11.86 -4.08 -16.16
N SER A 411 10.73 -3.43 -16.46
CA SER A 411 10.39 -3.04 -17.84
C SER A 411 11.36 -1.97 -18.34
N LYS A 412 12.05 -2.27 -19.44
CA LYS A 412 13.02 -1.33 -20.04
C LYS A 412 12.30 -0.12 -20.63
N LYS A 413 11.18 -0.35 -21.32
CA LYS A 413 10.39 0.72 -21.95
C LYS A 413 9.91 1.74 -20.91
N GLN A 414 9.43 1.29 -19.76
CA GLN A 414 9.04 2.18 -18.67
C GLN A 414 10.23 2.95 -18.09
N GLN A 415 11.36 2.27 -17.86
CA GLN A 415 12.58 2.93 -17.41
C GLN A 415 13.03 4.01 -18.40
N ASP A 416 13.04 3.70 -19.70
CA ASP A 416 13.51 4.62 -20.73
C ASP A 416 12.58 5.82 -20.90
N VAL A 417 11.26 5.64 -20.76
CA VAL A 417 10.33 6.76 -20.70
C VAL A 417 10.58 7.65 -19.47
N MET A 418 10.80 7.05 -18.30
CA MET A 418 11.10 7.81 -17.07
C MET A 418 12.47 8.50 -17.11
N LYS A 419 13.42 7.98 -17.89
CA LYS A 419 14.72 8.61 -18.15
C LYS A 419 14.59 9.89 -18.98
N ASN A 420 13.71 9.86 -19.97
CA ASN A 420 13.63 10.87 -21.01
C ASN A 420 12.52 11.91 -20.78
N VAL A 421 11.62 11.70 -19.83
CA VAL A 421 10.53 12.65 -19.53
C VAL A 421 11.04 14.01 -19.03
N GLU A 422 10.42 15.09 -19.51
CA GLU A 422 10.74 16.44 -19.06
C GLU A 422 10.31 16.67 -17.60
N ARG A 423 11.12 17.42 -16.85
CA ARG A 423 10.81 17.76 -15.46
C ARG A 423 9.52 18.55 -15.32
N LYS A 424 9.29 19.49 -16.23
CA LYS A 424 8.10 20.36 -16.23
C LYS A 424 6.82 19.53 -16.34
N GLN A 425 6.83 18.49 -17.17
CA GLN A 425 5.71 17.57 -17.33
C GLN A 425 5.36 16.84 -16.03
N MET A 426 6.37 16.37 -15.30
CA MET A 426 6.19 15.59 -14.06
C MET A 426 6.02 16.42 -12.77
N GLN A 427 6.03 17.75 -12.88
CA GLN A 427 6.19 18.65 -11.74
C GLN A 427 5.08 18.48 -10.68
N ASN A 428 3.84 18.24 -11.11
CA ASN A 428 2.72 18.05 -10.20
C ASN A 428 2.75 16.67 -9.54
N VAL A 429 3.17 15.63 -10.26
CA VAL A 429 3.38 14.28 -9.69
C VAL A 429 4.42 14.33 -8.58
N PHE A 430 5.55 15.00 -8.80
CA PHE A 430 6.59 15.15 -7.77
C PHE A 430 6.08 15.90 -6.54
N LYS A 431 5.39 17.04 -6.75
CA LYS A 431 4.79 17.80 -5.65
C LYS A 431 3.77 16.94 -4.87
N ALA A 432 3.00 16.10 -5.54
CA ALA A 432 2.00 15.26 -4.89
C ALA A 432 2.67 14.16 -4.05
N LEU A 433 3.69 13.48 -4.59
CA LEU A 433 4.48 12.50 -3.84
C LEU A 433 5.22 13.12 -2.65
N ASP A 434 5.77 14.33 -2.82
CA ASP A 434 6.38 15.09 -1.72
C ASP A 434 5.34 15.44 -0.64
N THR A 435 4.12 15.78 -1.05
CA THR A 435 3.03 16.11 -0.12
C THR A 435 2.66 14.88 0.70
N LEU A 436 2.40 13.75 0.05
CA LEU A 436 2.10 12.47 0.71
C LEU A 436 3.24 11.99 1.61
N GLY A 437 4.48 12.21 1.18
CA GLY A 437 5.67 11.80 1.94
C GLY A 437 5.97 12.67 3.16
N ASN A 438 5.50 13.91 3.18
CA ASN A 438 5.72 14.85 4.28
C ASN A 438 4.65 14.75 5.39
N THR A 439 3.63 13.91 5.23
CA THR A 439 2.69 13.60 6.30
C THR A 439 3.43 12.89 7.44
N LYS A 440 3.46 13.51 8.63
CA LYS A 440 4.11 12.97 9.83
C LYS A 440 3.14 12.05 10.59
N TRP A 441 3.58 10.83 10.85
CA TRP A 441 2.82 9.78 11.54
C TRP A 441 3.41 9.48 12.91
N GLN A 442 2.60 8.95 13.82
CA GLN A 442 3.05 8.36 15.08
C GLN A 442 2.32 7.03 15.34
N VAL A 443 2.84 6.25 16.29
CA VAL A 443 2.19 5.00 16.71
C VAL A 443 1.14 5.30 17.78
N ASN A 444 -0.09 4.82 17.60
CA ASN A 444 -1.12 4.84 18.63
C ASN A 444 -0.74 3.87 19.77
N ARG A 445 -0.15 4.43 20.84
CA ARG A 445 0.43 3.65 21.95
C ARG A 445 -0.62 2.84 22.71
N ARG A 446 -1.81 3.42 22.93
CA ARG A 446 -2.91 2.75 23.65
C ARG A 446 -3.35 1.51 22.88
N LEU A 447 -3.52 1.64 21.57
CA LEU A 447 -3.91 0.51 20.73
C LEU A 447 -2.80 -0.53 20.61
N LEU A 448 -1.53 -0.10 20.50
CA LEU A 448 -0.39 -1.02 20.49
C LEU A 448 -0.39 -1.94 21.72
N THR A 449 -0.65 -1.40 22.92
CA THR A 449 -0.74 -2.22 24.15
C THR A 449 -1.86 -3.24 24.09
N VAL A 450 -3.03 -2.88 23.55
CA VAL A 450 -4.16 -3.81 23.37
C VAL A 450 -3.78 -4.93 22.40
N VAL A 451 -3.26 -4.56 21.23
CA VAL A 451 -2.82 -5.49 20.20
C VAL A 451 -1.77 -6.45 20.72
N GLU A 452 -0.76 -5.95 21.43
CA GLU A 452 0.30 -6.78 22.03
C GLU A 452 -0.26 -7.76 23.05
N SER A 453 -1.23 -7.33 23.87
CA SER A 453 -1.92 -8.22 24.81
C SER A 453 -2.70 -9.33 24.10
N LEU A 454 -3.47 -9.00 23.05
CA LEU A 454 -4.22 -9.98 22.26
C LEU A 454 -3.28 -10.95 21.54
N TRP A 455 -2.18 -10.43 20.99
CA TRP A 455 -1.16 -11.22 20.33
C TRP A 455 -0.43 -12.15 21.30
N ALA A 456 -0.08 -11.67 22.50
CA ALA A 456 0.49 -12.50 23.56
C ALA A 456 -0.49 -13.58 24.05
N GLY A 457 -1.79 -13.29 24.06
CA GLY A 457 -2.86 -14.22 24.43
C GLY A 457 -3.16 -15.33 23.41
N GLY A 458 -2.53 -15.33 22.23
CA GLY A 458 -2.70 -16.38 21.21
C GLY A 458 -3.20 -15.90 19.85
N GLY A 459 -3.54 -14.61 19.69
CA GLY A 459 -4.09 -14.09 18.44
C GLY A 459 -5.54 -14.57 18.20
N ASN A 460 -5.91 -14.78 16.93
CA ASN A 460 -7.24 -15.23 16.49
C ASN A 460 -8.43 -14.34 16.92
N ILE A 461 -8.17 -13.07 17.25
CA ILE A 461 -9.17 -12.08 17.69
C ILE A 461 -8.96 -10.83 16.84
N ALA A 462 -10.04 -10.12 16.49
CA ALA A 462 -9.98 -8.86 15.72
C ALA A 462 -9.24 -8.98 14.37
N GLY A 463 -9.30 -10.14 13.72
CA GLY A 463 -8.58 -10.39 12.47
C GLY A 463 -7.08 -10.66 12.63
N LEU A 464 -6.54 -10.71 13.85
CA LEU A 464 -5.22 -11.27 14.10
C LEU A 464 -5.21 -12.77 13.78
N ILE A 465 -4.12 -13.24 13.18
CA ILE A 465 -3.97 -14.66 12.84
C ILE A 465 -3.80 -15.52 14.09
N ASP A 466 -4.27 -16.77 14.06
CA ASP A 466 -4.05 -17.72 15.16
C ASP A 466 -2.56 -18.09 15.27
N ARG A 467 -2.02 -18.01 16.49
CA ARG A 467 -0.65 -18.42 16.82
C ARG A 467 -0.44 -19.92 16.82
N LYS A 468 -1.53 -20.71 16.83
CA LYS A 468 -1.49 -22.17 16.78
C LYS A 468 -1.74 -22.67 15.36
N ASP A 469 -1.17 -23.83 15.10
CA ASP A 469 -1.44 -24.60 13.88
C ASP A 469 -2.72 -25.40 14.04
N ASP A 470 -3.45 -25.57 12.94
CA ASP A 470 -4.53 -26.54 12.84
C ASP A 470 -3.96 -27.95 13.06
N PRO A 471 -4.65 -28.80 13.83
CA PRO A 471 -4.23 -30.18 14.03
C PRO A 471 -4.26 -30.93 12.69
N ILE A 472 -3.20 -31.69 12.42
CA ILE A 472 -3.15 -32.57 11.25
C ILE A 472 -4.11 -33.74 11.50
N PRO A 473 -5.10 -34.00 10.62
CA PRO A 473 -6.05 -35.09 10.80
C PRO A 473 -5.34 -36.44 10.96
N GLU A 474 -5.79 -37.23 11.94
CA GLU A 474 -5.28 -38.57 12.14
C GLU A 474 -5.68 -39.49 10.99
N ARG A 475 -4.80 -40.44 10.67
CA ARG A 475 -5.07 -41.42 9.62
C ARG A 475 -6.25 -42.28 10.05
N PRO A 476 -7.30 -42.43 9.23
CA PRO A 476 -8.44 -43.27 9.57
C PRO A 476 -8.00 -44.73 9.74
N PRO A 477 -8.59 -45.46 10.70
CA PRO A 477 -8.23 -46.85 10.99
C PRO A 477 -8.64 -47.85 9.89
N MET A 478 -9.54 -47.46 8.98
CA MET A 478 -10.09 -48.32 7.92
C MET A 478 -9.36 -48.11 6.58
N GLU A 479 -9.12 -49.19 5.83
CA GLU A 479 -8.51 -49.14 4.48
C GLU A 479 -9.50 -48.78 3.35
N ASP A 480 -10.59 -48.05 3.64
CA ASP A 480 -11.45 -47.55 2.56
C ASP A 480 -10.66 -46.53 1.72
N LEU A 481 -10.53 -46.83 0.42
CA LEU A 481 -9.82 -45.98 -0.53
C LEU A 481 -10.43 -44.57 -0.60
N LYS A 482 -11.75 -44.43 -0.38
CA LYS A 482 -12.42 -43.12 -0.38
C LYS A 482 -12.04 -42.33 0.87
N GLN A 483 -12.17 -42.92 2.06
CA GLN A 483 -11.76 -42.29 3.33
C GLN A 483 -10.26 -41.95 3.37
N ILE A 484 -9.38 -42.83 2.85
CA ILE A 484 -7.93 -42.53 2.75
C ILE A 484 -7.70 -41.34 1.82
N GLN A 485 -8.43 -41.26 0.71
CA GLN A 485 -8.31 -40.15 -0.22
C GLN A 485 -8.80 -38.83 0.40
N GLU A 486 -9.93 -38.85 1.09
CA GLU A 486 -10.48 -37.71 1.85
C GLU A 486 -9.53 -37.28 2.99
N TRP A 487 -8.95 -38.22 3.72
CA TRP A 487 -7.92 -37.96 4.72
C TRP A 487 -6.68 -37.30 4.10
N LYS A 488 -6.14 -37.86 3.02
CA LYS A 488 -4.98 -37.27 2.32
C LYS A 488 -5.27 -35.85 1.85
N TRP A 489 -6.50 -35.56 1.43
CA TRP A 489 -6.91 -34.21 1.05
C TRP A 489 -7.02 -33.29 2.27
N SER A 490 -7.56 -33.79 3.38
CA SER A 490 -7.69 -33.06 4.63
C SER A 490 -6.32 -32.73 5.25
N VAL A 491 -5.36 -33.66 5.23
CA VAL A 491 -3.97 -33.42 5.64
C VAL A 491 -3.33 -32.34 4.77
N LYS A 492 -3.40 -32.48 3.44
CA LYS A 492 -2.87 -31.45 2.52
C LYS A 492 -3.50 -30.08 2.72
N LYS A 493 -4.80 -30.04 3.04
CA LYS A 493 -5.52 -28.81 3.35
C LYS A 493 -4.99 -28.19 4.65
N ALA A 494 -4.87 -28.97 5.73
CA ALA A 494 -4.34 -28.51 7.01
C ALA A 494 -2.89 -28.04 6.90
N GLU A 495 -2.00 -28.79 6.24
CA GLU A 495 -0.61 -28.41 5.99
C GLU A 495 -0.52 -27.08 5.21
N LYS A 496 -1.35 -26.93 4.18
CA LYS A 496 -1.41 -25.70 3.39
C LYS A 496 -1.88 -24.52 4.25
N THR A 497 -2.94 -24.69 5.04
CA THR A 497 -3.45 -23.65 5.94
C THR A 497 -2.38 -23.25 6.96
N ASN A 498 -1.71 -24.21 7.60
CA ASN A 498 -0.67 -23.94 8.60
C ASN A 498 0.51 -23.17 8.00
N LEU A 499 0.90 -23.47 6.76
CA LEU A 499 1.91 -22.70 6.06
C LEU A 499 1.48 -21.25 5.81
N GLU A 500 0.27 -21.05 5.30
CA GLU A 500 -0.28 -19.72 5.05
C GLU A 500 -0.35 -18.92 6.37
N ARG A 501 -0.79 -19.56 7.47
CA ARG A 501 -0.79 -18.96 8.81
C ARG A 501 0.60 -18.59 9.28
N HIS A 502 1.58 -19.48 9.15
CA HIS A 502 2.96 -19.19 9.55
C HIS A 502 3.49 -17.92 8.89
N SER A 503 3.29 -17.75 7.58
CA SER A 503 3.71 -16.54 6.87
C SER A 503 3.01 -15.28 7.40
N LEU A 504 1.70 -15.36 7.65
CA LEU A 504 0.91 -14.27 8.23
C LEU A 504 1.33 -13.94 9.69
N ARG A 505 1.76 -14.93 10.47
CA ARG A 505 2.32 -14.74 11.82
C ARG A 505 3.63 -13.96 11.74
N CYS A 506 4.51 -14.36 10.83
CA CYS A 506 5.77 -13.66 10.58
C CYS A 506 5.53 -12.20 10.15
N ASP A 507 4.58 -11.95 9.25
CA ASP A 507 4.22 -10.59 8.83
C ASP A 507 3.65 -9.74 9.98
N THR A 508 2.82 -10.34 10.84
CA THR A 508 2.28 -9.68 12.04
C THR A 508 3.40 -9.28 13.01
N GLU A 509 4.34 -10.18 13.28
CA GLU A 509 5.48 -9.92 14.17
C GLU A 509 6.43 -8.84 13.61
N LEU A 510 6.63 -8.80 12.29
CA LEU A 510 7.40 -7.72 11.66
C LEU A 510 6.70 -6.36 11.80
N LYS A 511 5.37 -6.30 11.62
CA LYS A 511 4.59 -5.06 11.85
C LYS A 511 4.70 -4.58 13.29
N LEU A 512 4.53 -5.48 14.26
CA LEU A 512 4.64 -5.16 15.68
C LEU A 512 6.07 -4.74 16.05
N SER A 513 7.10 -5.40 15.51
CA SER A 513 8.50 -5.02 15.70
C SER A 513 8.79 -3.60 15.20
N VAL A 514 8.26 -3.21 14.03
CA VAL A 514 8.38 -1.84 13.54
C VAL A 514 7.61 -0.88 14.46
N ALA A 515 6.38 -1.19 14.84
CA ALA A 515 5.60 -0.34 15.74
C ALA A 515 6.31 -0.12 17.09
N GLN A 516 6.89 -1.18 17.68
CA GLN A 516 7.66 -1.12 18.91
C GLN A 516 8.90 -0.24 18.80
N LYS A 517 9.63 -0.33 17.67
CA LYS A 517 10.82 0.51 17.42
C LYS A 517 10.49 1.99 17.22
N MET A 518 9.28 2.29 16.75
CA MET A 518 8.84 3.66 16.43
C MET A 518 7.98 4.29 17.52
N LYS A 519 7.52 3.53 18.53
CA LYS A 519 6.53 4.01 19.53
C LYS A 519 6.99 5.23 20.34
N ASP A 520 8.29 5.33 20.58
CA ASP A 520 8.90 6.38 21.40
C ASP A 520 9.35 7.59 20.57
N GLU A 521 9.29 7.51 19.24
CA GLU A 521 9.55 8.64 18.36
C GLU A 521 8.36 9.61 18.38
N GLU A 522 8.64 10.92 18.38
CA GLU A 522 7.61 11.97 18.28
C GLU A 522 6.86 11.92 16.93
N GLY A 523 7.52 11.39 15.90
CA GLY A 523 6.86 11.02 14.66
C GLY A 523 7.84 10.70 13.55
N PHE A 524 7.33 10.11 12.49
CA PHE A 524 8.09 9.57 11.37
C PHE A 524 7.33 9.71 10.05
N TYR A 525 8.03 9.45 8.96
CA TYR A 525 7.57 9.71 7.61
C TYR A 525 7.70 8.49 6.71
N TYR A 526 6.83 8.44 5.69
CA TYR A 526 6.87 7.41 4.66
C TYR A 526 7.14 8.05 3.29
N PRO A 527 8.32 7.86 2.68
CA PRO A 527 8.50 8.25 1.28
C PRO A 527 7.51 7.48 0.40
N HIS A 528 6.94 8.17 -0.59
CA HIS A 528 5.99 7.59 -1.55
C HIS A 528 6.59 7.49 -2.95
N ASN A 529 6.23 6.44 -3.66
CA ASN A 529 6.45 6.27 -5.09
C ASN A 529 5.14 5.87 -5.79
N VAL A 530 5.13 5.81 -7.11
CA VAL A 530 3.97 5.35 -7.90
C VAL A 530 4.19 3.98 -8.53
N ASP A 531 3.10 3.24 -8.77
CA ASP A 531 3.12 2.21 -9.81
C ASP A 531 3.16 2.84 -11.21
N PHE A 532 3.22 2.00 -12.26
CA PHE A 532 3.27 2.51 -13.63
C PHE A 532 1.99 3.23 -14.08
N ARG A 533 0.89 3.15 -13.32
CA ARG A 533 -0.39 3.79 -13.62
C ARG A 533 -0.53 5.13 -12.90
N GLY A 534 0.28 5.38 -11.88
CA GLY A 534 0.25 6.61 -11.08
C GLY A 534 -0.36 6.48 -9.70
N ARG A 535 -0.76 5.27 -9.27
CA ARG A 535 -1.21 5.07 -7.88
C ARG A 535 -0.04 5.18 -6.94
N ALA A 536 -0.16 6.02 -5.92
CA ALA A 536 0.90 6.23 -4.93
C ALA A 536 0.93 5.11 -3.88
N TYR A 537 2.13 4.79 -3.40
CA TYR A 537 2.39 3.76 -2.40
C TYR A 537 3.51 4.21 -1.46
N PRO A 538 3.33 4.04 -0.13
CA PRO A 538 4.44 4.07 0.81
C PRO A 538 5.54 3.08 0.41
N MET A 539 6.80 3.47 0.58
CA MET A 539 7.94 2.60 0.25
C MET A 539 8.25 1.58 1.34
N HIS A 540 7.89 1.83 2.61
CA HIS A 540 8.07 0.86 3.69
C HIS A 540 7.07 -0.29 3.56
N SER A 541 7.53 -1.54 3.62
CA SER A 541 6.74 -2.73 3.27
C SER A 541 5.81 -3.25 4.38
N HIS A 542 6.17 -3.09 5.65
CA HIS A 542 5.49 -3.80 6.75
C HIS A 542 4.42 -2.93 7.42
N LEU A 543 4.83 -1.91 8.18
CA LEU A 543 3.93 -0.99 8.87
C LEU A 543 3.74 0.29 8.04
N ASN A 544 2.59 0.42 7.36
CA ASN A 544 2.20 1.62 6.65
C ASN A 544 0.66 1.73 6.59
N HIS A 545 0.15 2.94 6.38
CA HIS A 545 -1.29 3.24 6.39
C HIS A 545 -2.08 2.60 5.23
N LEU A 546 -1.41 2.09 4.19
CA LEU A 546 -2.05 1.43 3.05
C LEU A 546 -2.35 -0.06 3.32
N SER A 547 -1.83 -0.60 4.42
CA SER A 547 -1.91 -2.01 4.80
C SER A 547 -3.26 -2.36 5.48
N CYS A 548 -3.30 -3.47 6.22
CA CYS A 548 -4.50 -4.02 6.87
C CYS A 548 -4.99 -3.19 8.08
N ASP A 549 -6.20 -3.49 8.57
CA ASP A 549 -6.84 -2.82 9.74
C ASP A 549 -5.88 -2.64 10.92
N LEU A 550 -5.14 -3.70 11.30
CA LEU A 550 -4.08 -3.62 12.30
C LEU A 550 -3.12 -2.43 12.09
N CYS A 551 -2.56 -2.27 10.88
CA CYS A 551 -1.63 -1.19 10.60
C CYS A 551 -2.32 0.18 10.62
N ARG A 552 -3.57 0.26 10.17
CA ARG A 552 -4.33 1.52 10.11
C ARG A 552 -4.75 1.99 11.50
N GLY A 553 -5.18 1.07 12.37
CA GLY A 553 -5.45 1.39 13.77
C GLY A 553 -4.19 1.81 14.53
N LEU A 554 -3.04 1.17 14.25
CA LEU A 554 -1.77 1.49 14.93
C LEU A 554 -1.18 2.84 14.52
N LEU A 555 -1.63 3.45 13.43
CA LEU A 555 -1.04 4.68 12.87
C LEU A 555 -2.01 5.85 12.99
N GLU A 556 -1.53 6.95 13.55
CA GLU A 556 -2.26 8.23 13.63
C GLU A 556 -1.36 9.38 13.21
N TYR A 557 -1.93 10.56 12.94
CA TYR A 557 -1.13 11.74 12.61
C TYR A 557 -0.33 12.19 13.84
N ALA A 558 0.96 12.49 13.66
CA ALA A 558 1.77 13.02 14.75
C ALA A 558 1.32 14.43 15.16
N GLU A 559 0.92 15.25 14.20
CA GLU A 559 0.33 16.56 14.44
C GLU A 559 -1.15 16.38 14.76
N GLY A 560 -1.61 16.82 15.93
CA GLY A 560 -3.02 16.77 16.33
C GLY A 560 -3.74 18.08 16.04
N ARG A 561 -5.06 18.02 15.81
CA ARG A 561 -5.92 19.21 15.66
C ARG A 561 -7.13 19.16 16.59
N PRO A 562 -7.60 20.31 17.13
CA PRO A 562 -8.82 20.34 17.92
C PRO A 562 -10.01 19.88 17.06
N LEU A 563 -10.88 19.04 17.61
CA LEU A 563 -12.03 18.50 16.88
C LEU A 563 -12.93 19.60 16.31
N GLY A 564 -13.20 20.65 17.08
CA GLY A 564 -14.26 21.59 16.77
C GLY A 564 -15.64 20.92 16.72
N LYS A 565 -16.69 21.71 16.44
CA LYS A 565 -18.06 21.19 16.32
C LYS A 565 -18.20 20.20 15.16
N SER A 566 -17.59 20.55 14.02
CA SER A 566 -17.60 19.72 12.81
C SER A 566 -16.83 18.41 13.01
N GLY A 567 -15.66 18.45 13.64
CA GLY A 567 -14.87 17.23 13.83
C GLY A 567 -15.47 16.26 14.85
N LEU A 568 -16.14 16.73 15.90
CA LEU A 568 -16.85 15.81 16.80
C LEU A 568 -17.98 15.07 16.05
N HIS A 569 -18.70 15.76 15.18
CA HIS A 569 -19.72 15.16 14.33
C HIS A 569 -19.12 14.14 13.36
N TRP A 570 -18.04 14.48 12.66
CA TRP A 570 -17.38 13.56 11.74
C TRP A 570 -16.68 12.37 12.42
N LEU A 571 -16.21 12.53 13.66
CA LEU A 571 -15.66 11.43 14.46
C LEU A 571 -16.75 10.39 14.78
N LYS A 572 -17.97 10.83 15.12
CA LYS A 572 -19.11 9.92 15.32
C LYS A 572 -19.47 9.19 14.03
N ILE A 573 -19.58 9.91 12.91
CA ILE A 573 -19.83 9.29 11.59
C ILE A 573 -18.74 8.29 11.22
N HIS A 574 -17.48 8.61 11.53
CA HIS A 574 -16.36 7.72 11.26
C HIS A 574 -16.47 6.41 12.04
N LEU A 575 -16.79 6.46 13.34
CA LEU A 575 -17.03 5.27 14.15
C LEU A 575 -18.15 4.40 13.57
N ALA A 576 -19.27 5.02 13.17
CA ALA A 576 -20.37 4.31 12.53
C ALA A 576 -19.96 3.66 11.18
N ASN A 577 -19.12 4.33 10.40
CA ASN A 577 -18.59 3.78 9.15
C ASN A 577 -17.68 2.56 9.37
N LEU A 578 -16.84 2.60 10.42
CA LEU A 578 -15.94 1.50 10.78
C LEU A 578 -16.68 0.30 11.35
N TYR A 579 -17.78 0.53 12.08
CA TYR A 579 -18.65 -0.55 12.54
C TYR A 579 -19.25 -1.33 11.38
N ALA A 580 -19.67 -0.62 10.32
CA ALA A 580 -20.23 -1.17 9.09
C ALA A 580 -21.48 -2.05 9.35
N GLY A 581 -21.64 -3.18 8.66
CA GLY A 581 -22.78 -4.08 8.86
C GLY A 581 -24.13 -3.52 8.38
N GLY A 582 -24.11 -2.54 7.47
CA GLY A 582 -25.30 -1.82 6.99
C GLY A 582 -25.48 -0.45 7.64
N VAL A 583 -24.77 -0.16 8.75
CA VAL A 583 -24.77 1.16 9.40
C VAL A 583 -24.18 2.21 8.47
N GLU A 584 -23.14 1.86 7.70
CA GLU A 584 -22.49 2.76 6.73
C GLU A 584 -23.41 3.14 5.55
N LYS A 585 -24.57 2.48 5.43
CA LYS A 585 -25.60 2.75 4.41
C LYS A 585 -26.73 3.65 4.92
N LEU A 586 -26.78 3.93 6.22
CA LEU A 586 -27.71 4.89 6.77
C LEU A 586 -27.36 6.31 6.32
N SER A 587 -28.34 7.21 6.42
CA SER A 587 -28.09 8.65 6.35
C SER A 587 -27.13 9.09 7.46
N TYR A 588 -26.54 10.27 7.34
CA TYR A 588 -25.66 10.78 8.41
C TYR A 588 -26.39 10.85 9.76
N ASP A 589 -27.65 11.28 9.80
CA ASP A 589 -28.45 11.28 11.04
C ASP A 589 -28.64 9.87 11.60
N GLY A 590 -28.89 8.87 10.74
CA GLY A 590 -29.01 7.48 11.17
C GLY A 590 -27.70 6.93 11.74
N ARG A 591 -26.55 7.32 11.18
CA ARG A 591 -25.22 6.96 11.70
C ARG A 591 -24.96 7.61 13.05
N LEU A 592 -25.33 8.88 13.22
CA LEU A 592 -25.21 9.56 14.52
C LEU A 592 -26.09 8.89 15.57
N ALA A 593 -27.37 8.62 15.25
CA ALA A 593 -28.28 7.95 16.16
C ALA A 593 -27.76 6.57 16.58
N PHE A 594 -27.13 5.83 15.66
CA PHE A 594 -26.45 4.58 16.00
C PHE A 594 -25.36 4.80 17.06
N VAL A 595 -24.50 5.81 16.91
CA VAL A 595 -23.46 6.11 17.90
C VAL A 595 -24.05 6.55 19.24
N GLU A 596 -25.06 7.43 19.25
CA GLU A 596 -25.70 7.88 20.50
C GLU A 596 -26.34 6.71 21.27
N ASN A 597 -26.90 5.73 20.56
CA ASN A 597 -27.53 4.56 21.17
C ASN A 597 -26.52 3.53 21.73
N HIS A 598 -25.23 3.67 21.42
CA HIS A 598 -24.18 2.75 21.85
C HIS A 598 -23.08 3.46 22.65
N LEU A 599 -23.36 4.62 23.27
CA LEU A 599 -22.37 5.37 24.05
C LEU A 599 -21.78 4.53 25.20
N ASP A 600 -22.59 3.74 25.88
CA ASP A 600 -22.13 2.87 26.97
C ASP A 600 -21.15 1.79 26.46
N ASP A 601 -21.45 1.17 25.32
CA ASP A 601 -20.56 0.19 24.66
C ASP A 601 -19.25 0.82 24.18
N ILE A 602 -19.31 2.07 23.73
CA ILE A 602 -18.14 2.86 23.30
C ILE A 602 -17.25 3.18 24.50
N PHE A 603 -17.84 3.63 25.60
CA PHE A 603 -17.11 3.91 26.83
C PHE A 603 -16.48 2.64 27.42
N ASP A 604 -17.22 1.53 27.46
CA ASP A 604 -16.70 0.24 27.91
C ASP A 604 -15.55 -0.26 27.01
N SER A 605 -15.72 -0.16 25.69
CA SER A 605 -14.67 -0.53 24.73
C SER A 605 -13.39 0.30 24.92
N ALA A 606 -13.51 1.59 25.24
CA ALA A 606 -12.38 2.49 25.47
C ALA A 606 -11.65 2.24 26.80
N ASP A 607 -12.39 1.89 27.86
CA ASP A 607 -11.84 1.70 29.21
C ASP A 607 -11.34 0.27 29.45
N ASN A 608 -12.09 -0.72 28.97
CA ASN A 608 -11.85 -2.14 29.19
C ASN A 608 -11.75 -2.92 27.88
N PRO A 609 -10.87 -2.54 26.92
CA PRO A 609 -10.83 -3.14 25.58
C PRO A 609 -10.63 -4.66 25.58
N ASN A 610 -9.92 -5.18 26.59
CA ASN A 610 -9.64 -6.61 26.75
C ASN A 610 -10.63 -7.34 27.68
N ASN A 611 -11.30 -6.66 28.62
CA ASN A 611 -12.03 -7.35 29.70
C ASN A 611 -13.51 -6.97 29.79
N GLY A 612 -13.95 -5.93 29.07
CA GLY A 612 -15.34 -5.52 28.99
C GLY A 612 -16.16 -6.37 28.02
N ASN A 613 -17.22 -5.77 27.49
CA ASN A 613 -18.15 -6.37 26.53
C ASN A 613 -17.51 -6.57 25.15
N ARG A 614 -16.40 -5.87 24.88
CA ARG A 614 -15.63 -5.93 23.62
C ARG A 614 -16.50 -5.69 22.38
N TRP A 615 -17.46 -4.77 22.47
CA TRP A 615 -18.38 -4.41 21.38
C TRP A 615 -17.64 -4.07 20.08
N TRP A 616 -16.49 -3.40 20.19
CA TRP A 616 -15.62 -3.06 19.06
C TRP A 616 -15.18 -4.26 18.19
N LEU A 617 -15.20 -5.50 18.70
CA LEU A 617 -14.90 -6.71 17.92
C LEU A 617 -15.95 -7.06 16.87
N MET A 618 -17.16 -6.52 17.00
CA MET A 618 -18.27 -6.76 16.08
C MET A 618 -18.18 -5.89 14.81
N ALA A 619 -17.29 -4.90 14.79
CA ALA A 619 -17.04 -4.03 13.66
C ALA A 619 -16.34 -4.77 12.49
N GLU A 620 -16.52 -4.28 11.24
CA GLU A 620 -15.77 -4.79 10.08
C GLU A 620 -14.27 -4.46 10.17
N ASP A 621 -13.94 -3.30 10.77
CA ASP A 621 -12.57 -2.83 11.03
C ASP A 621 -12.34 -2.62 12.55
N PRO A 622 -12.11 -3.71 13.34
CA PRO A 622 -12.11 -3.65 14.79
C PRO A 622 -11.06 -2.71 15.39
N PHE A 623 -9.81 -2.72 14.90
CA PHE A 623 -8.74 -1.93 15.51
C PHE A 623 -8.91 -0.43 15.24
N GLN A 624 -9.31 -0.05 14.03
CA GLN A 624 -9.70 1.33 13.72
C GLN A 624 -10.94 1.75 14.55
N CYS A 625 -11.94 0.86 14.70
CA CYS A 625 -13.13 1.14 15.51
C CYS A 625 -12.78 1.39 16.98
N LEU A 626 -11.90 0.57 17.56
CA LEU A 626 -11.41 0.76 18.93
C LEU A 626 -10.66 2.09 19.09
N ALA A 627 -9.81 2.45 18.13
CA ALA A 627 -9.13 3.75 18.13
C ALA A 627 -10.14 4.91 18.14
N ALA A 628 -11.21 4.83 17.33
CA ALA A 628 -12.28 5.81 17.33
C ALA A 628 -13.09 5.83 18.63
N CYS A 629 -13.37 4.67 19.25
CA CYS A 629 -14.04 4.58 20.55
C CYS A 629 -13.23 5.30 21.64
N ILE A 630 -11.91 5.08 21.64
CA ILE A 630 -10.98 5.71 22.57
C ILE A 630 -11.02 7.25 22.43
N ASN A 631 -10.86 7.76 21.20
CA ASN A 631 -10.81 9.21 20.98
C ASN A 631 -12.17 9.89 21.21
N LEU A 632 -13.28 9.24 20.85
CA LEU A 632 -14.62 9.75 21.11
C LEU A 632 -14.92 9.78 22.62
N SER A 633 -14.50 8.75 23.36
CA SER A 633 -14.68 8.70 24.81
C SER A 633 -13.93 9.83 25.53
N GLU A 634 -12.70 10.11 25.09
CA GLU A 634 -11.92 11.26 25.58
C GLU A 634 -12.61 12.59 25.30
N ALA A 635 -13.12 12.76 24.06
CA ALA A 635 -13.85 13.95 23.67
C ALA A 635 -15.12 14.16 24.51
N LEU A 636 -15.96 13.13 24.68
CA LEU A 636 -17.24 13.25 25.37
C LEU A 636 -17.11 13.41 26.89
N ARG A 637 -16.00 12.95 27.50
CA ARG A 637 -15.73 13.14 28.93
C ARG A 637 -15.08 14.48 29.25
N SER A 638 -14.54 15.17 28.25
CA SER A 638 -13.99 16.52 28.42
C SER A 638 -15.09 17.53 28.69
N SER A 639 -14.81 18.53 29.54
CA SER A 639 -15.70 19.68 29.74
C SER A 639 -15.83 20.56 28.49
N SER A 640 -14.88 20.45 27.55
CA SER A 640 -14.95 21.08 26.22
C SER A 640 -14.62 20.04 25.13
N PRO A 641 -15.62 19.23 24.69
CA PRO A 641 -15.42 18.19 23.68
C PRO A 641 -14.83 18.71 22.36
N ASN A 642 -15.21 19.93 21.97
CA ASN A 642 -14.76 20.56 20.73
C ASN A 642 -13.28 20.99 20.77
N SER A 643 -12.69 21.12 21.97
CA SER A 643 -11.29 21.54 22.13
C SER A 643 -10.32 20.37 22.25
N VAL A 644 -10.84 19.13 22.36
CA VAL A 644 -9.99 17.94 22.45
C VAL A 644 -9.21 17.77 21.15
N ILE A 645 -7.91 17.54 21.31
CA ILE A 645 -6.98 17.34 20.20
C ILE A 645 -7.14 15.91 19.70
N SER A 646 -7.45 15.75 18.42
CA SER A 646 -7.53 14.44 17.76
C SER A 646 -6.42 14.27 16.75
N HIS A 647 -5.78 13.11 16.82
CA HIS A 647 -4.74 12.64 15.92
C HIS A 647 -5.27 11.68 14.85
N LEU A 648 -6.54 11.26 14.97
CA LEU A 648 -7.07 10.20 14.12
C LEU A 648 -7.30 10.69 12.68
N PRO A 649 -6.85 9.90 11.67
CA PRO A 649 -7.27 10.10 10.30
C PRO A 649 -8.73 9.68 10.14
N ILE A 650 -9.57 10.59 9.61
CA ILE A 650 -10.97 10.29 9.29
C ILE A 650 -11.09 9.98 7.81
N HIS A 651 -11.65 8.80 7.50
CA HIS A 651 -11.68 8.25 6.15
C HIS A 651 -12.90 8.72 5.37
N GLN A 652 -12.70 9.12 4.11
CA GLN A 652 -13.74 9.40 3.12
C GLN A 652 -13.52 8.49 1.92
N ASP A 653 -14.37 7.49 1.71
CA ASP A 653 -14.20 6.44 0.70
C ASP A 653 -15.20 6.58 -0.47
N GLY A 654 -14.70 6.36 -1.70
CA GLY A 654 -15.48 6.42 -2.92
C GLY A 654 -16.34 5.17 -3.14
N SER A 655 -17.65 5.34 -3.39
CA SER A 655 -18.53 4.21 -3.69
C SER A 655 -18.28 3.68 -5.09
N CYS A 656 -17.51 2.60 -5.19
CA CYS A 656 -17.11 1.97 -6.45
C CYS A 656 -16.41 2.95 -7.42
N ASN A 657 -15.31 3.55 -6.96
CA ASN A 657 -14.58 4.62 -7.67
C ASN A 657 -14.40 4.39 -9.18
N GLY A 658 -14.06 3.17 -9.62
CA GLY A 658 -13.93 2.85 -11.05
C GLY A 658 -15.18 3.13 -11.89
N LEU A 659 -16.39 2.87 -11.36
CA LEU A 659 -17.65 3.22 -12.03
C LEU A 659 -17.94 4.72 -11.98
N GLN A 660 -17.56 5.41 -10.91
CA GLN A 660 -17.66 6.88 -10.84
C GLN A 660 -16.83 7.51 -11.97
N HIS A 661 -15.60 7.04 -12.17
CA HIS A 661 -14.73 7.49 -13.27
C HIS A 661 -15.33 7.17 -14.65
N TYR A 662 -15.91 5.99 -14.85
CA TYR A 662 -16.57 5.64 -16.12
C TYR A 662 -17.83 6.47 -16.40
N ALA A 663 -18.70 6.63 -15.39
CA ALA A 663 -19.90 7.45 -15.51
C ALA A 663 -19.53 8.91 -15.86
N ALA A 664 -18.48 9.44 -15.23
CA ALA A 664 -17.96 10.77 -15.53
C ALA A 664 -17.33 10.88 -16.93
N LEU A 665 -16.64 9.84 -17.42
CA LEU A 665 -16.12 9.80 -18.81
C LEU A 665 -17.25 9.71 -19.86
N GLY A 666 -18.37 9.08 -19.52
CA GLY A 666 -19.51 8.86 -20.40
C GLY A 666 -20.28 10.12 -20.75
N ARG A 667 -20.22 11.18 -19.92
CA ARG A 667 -20.70 12.56 -20.16
C ARG A 667 -22.02 12.70 -20.95
N ASN A 668 -22.98 11.79 -20.81
CA ASN A 668 -24.32 12.01 -21.37
C ASN A 668 -25.17 12.75 -20.33
N VAL A 669 -25.37 14.04 -20.58
CA VAL A 669 -26.43 14.88 -20.00
C VAL A 669 -26.38 14.97 -18.46
N TYR A 670 -25.33 15.57 -17.91
CA TYR A 670 -25.33 15.89 -16.47
C TYR A 670 -24.82 17.29 -16.13
N PHE A 671 -23.85 17.82 -16.88
CA PHE A 671 -23.15 19.04 -16.44
C PHE A 671 -23.92 20.36 -16.67
N LEU A 672 -25.06 20.34 -17.36
CA LEU A 672 -25.86 21.55 -17.65
C LEU A 672 -27.27 21.55 -17.01
N LEU A 673 -27.71 20.48 -16.34
CA LEU A 673 -29.07 20.37 -15.79
C LEU A 673 -29.14 20.66 -14.27
N LEU A 674 -28.22 21.44 -13.73
CA LEU A 674 -28.31 21.97 -12.36
C LEU A 674 -29.20 23.22 -12.25
N GLU A 675 -30.08 23.46 -13.21
CA GLU A 675 -31.21 24.39 -13.04
C GLU A 675 -32.52 23.60 -13.03
N ASN A 676 -33.28 23.84 -11.96
CA ASN A 676 -34.54 23.19 -11.62
C ASN A 676 -35.65 23.48 -12.64
N SER A 677 -35.66 22.78 -13.77
CA SER A 677 -36.87 22.50 -14.55
C SER A 677 -36.48 21.72 -15.80
N CYS A 678 -36.68 20.40 -15.80
CA CYS A 678 -37.05 19.63 -17.01
C CYS A 678 -37.14 18.14 -16.68
N VAL A 679 -38.18 17.75 -15.94
CA VAL A 679 -38.63 16.35 -15.90
C VAL A 679 -39.49 16.01 -17.14
N TYR A 680 -39.77 16.98 -18.01
CA TYR A 680 -40.78 16.85 -19.06
C TYR A 680 -40.23 16.49 -20.47
N TYR A 681 -38.93 16.62 -20.73
CA TYR A 681 -38.36 16.45 -22.09
C TYR A 681 -37.65 15.12 -22.36
N SER A 682 -37.53 14.23 -21.36
CA SER A 682 -36.84 12.94 -21.50
C SER A 682 -37.55 11.96 -22.46
N HIS A 683 -38.82 12.19 -22.80
CA HIS A 683 -39.59 11.31 -23.68
C HIS A 683 -39.52 11.65 -25.18
N LEU A 684 -39.08 12.85 -25.57
CA LEU A 684 -39.23 13.32 -26.96
C LEU A 684 -37.94 13.32 -27.81
N ALA A 685 -36.76 13.12 -27.21
CA ALA A 685 -35.49 13.33 -27.92
C ALA A 685 -34.61 12.09 -28.12
N GLY A 686 -35.11 10.87 -27.86
CA GLY A 686 -34.28 9.65 -28.01
C GLY A 686 -32.99 9.66 -27.18
N ILE A 687 -32.98 10.44 -26.10
CA ILE A 687 -31.85 10.59 -25.17
C ILE A 687 -31.59 9.22 -24.54
N ASN A 688 -30.33 8.80 -24.50
CA ASN A 688 -29.92 7.57 -23.83
C ASN A 688 -30.13 7.69 -22.31
N VAL A 689 -31.35 7.34 -21.85
CA VAL A 689 -31.86 7.45 -20.46
C VAL A 689 -30.97 6.72 -19.43
N ASN A 690 -30.06 5.85 -19.89
CA ASN A 690 -29.23 5.01 -19.02
C ASN A 690 -28.16 5.80 -18.24
N CYS A 691 -27.65 6.93 -18.74
CA CYS A 691 -26.52 7.61 -18.11
C CYS A 691 -26.86 8.35 -16.80
N GLN A 692 -28.09 8.85 -16.66
CA GLN A 692 -28.57 9.44 -15.41
C GLN A 692 -28.71 8.39 -14.31
N LEU A 693 -29.12 7.17 -14.68
CA LEU A 693 -29.21 6.03 -13.78
C LEU A 693 -27.81 5.56 -13.33
N GLU A 694 -26.83 5.50 -14.25
CA GLU A 694 -25.44 5.13 -13.92
C GLU A 694 -24.80 6.10 -12.90
N ALA A 695 -24.90 7.41 -13.13
CA ALA A 695 -24.34 8.43 -12.25
C ALA A 695 -25.02 8.45 -10.87
N ALA A 696 -26.34 8.25 -10.82
CA ALA A 696 -27.09 8.18 -9.57
C ALA A 696 -26.75 6.92 -8.77
N ALA A 697 -26.61 5.77 -9.43
CA ALA A 697 -26.25 4.50 -8.80
C ALA A 697 -24.89 4.55 -8.07
N VAL A 698 -24.00 5.47 -8.48
CA VAL A 698 -22.65 5.65 -7.91
C VAL A 698 -22.45 6.99 -7.18
N ASN A 699 -23.55 7.63 -6.76
CA ASN A 699 -23.53 8.83 -5.91
C ASN A 699 -22.85 10.06 -6.54
N LEU A 700 -22.83 10.19 -7.86
CA LEU A 700 -22.44 11.43 -8.54
C LEU A 700 -23.60 12.45 -8.60
N VAL A 701 -24.83 11.97 -8.37
CA VAL A 701 -26.05 12.77 -8.25
C VAL A 701 -26.39 12.95 -6.78
N ALA A 702 -26.82 14.16 -6.39
CA ALA A 702 -27.27 14.41 -5.03
C ALA A 702 -28.54 13.61 -4.73
N SER A 703 -28.54 12.91 -3.60
CA SER A 703 -29.67 12.13 -3.09
C SER A 703 -29.77 12.26 -1.58
N GLU A 704 -30.96 12.03 -1.01
CA GLU A 704 -31.16 12.08 0.45
C GLU A 704 -30.46 10.92 1.19
N LYS A 705 -30.31 9.77 0.52
CA LYS A 705 -29.62 8.59 1.03
C LYS A 705 -28.55 8.15 0.04
N PRO A 706 -27.42 7.60 0.52
CA PRO A 706 -26.40 7.05 -0.36
C PRO A 706 -26.98 5.88 -1.16
N ALA A 707 -26.81 5.90 -2.48
CA ALA A 707 -27.05 4.75 -3.34
C ALA A 707 -26.02 3.65 -3.06
N ASP A 708 -26.46 2.39 -3.17
CA ASP A 708 -25.63 1.21 -3.01
C ASP A 708 -25.73 0.31 -4.25
N VAL A 709 -24.93 0.63 -5.26
CA VAL A 709 -24.84 -0.08 -6.55
C VAL A 709 -24.78 -1.61 -6.41
N TYR A 710 -24.14 -2.12 -5.34
CA TYR A 710 -24.03 -3.56 -5.12
C TYR A 710 -25.36 -4.20 -4.72
N SER A 711 -26.16 -3.52 -3.89
CA SER A 711 -27.49 -4.00 -3.52
C SER A 711 -28.44 -3.91 -4.70
N GLU A 712 -28.37 -2.84 -5.49
CA GLU A 712 -29.15 -2.70 -6.73
C GLU A 712 -28.86 -3.83 -7.72
N ILE A 713 -27.57 -4.14 -7.94
CA ILE A 713 -27.17 -5.27 -8.78
C ILE A 713 -27.62 -6.61 -8.17
N ALA A 714 -27.52 -6.79 -6.84
CA ALA A 714 -27.98 -8.01 -6.18
C ALA A 714 -29.49 -8.24 -6.40
N VAL A 715 -30.31 -7.19 -6.28
CA VAL A 715 -31.75 -7.23 -6.57
C VAL A 715 -31.99 -7.62 -8.02
N ARG A 716 -31.25 -7.00 -8.96
CA ARG A 716 -31.39 -7.32 -10.39
C ARG A 716 -31.00 -8.77 -10.70
N VAL A 717 -29.92 -9.26 -10.11
CA VAL A 717 -29.49 -10.66 -10.22
C VAL A 717 -30.56 -11.60 -9.66
N HIS A 718 -31.12 -11.27 -8.50
CA HIS A 718 -32.20 -12.01 -7.89
C HIS A 718 -33.43 -12.08 -8.80
N ASP A 719 -33.83 -10.98 -9.43
CA ASP A 719 -34.97 -10.96 -10.35
C ASP A 719 -34.75 -11.79 -11.62
N ILE A 720 -33.54 -11.75 -12.19
CA ILE A 720 -33.18 -12.60 -13.33
C ILE A 720 -33.24 -14.08 -12.93
N MET A 721 -32.65 -14.45 -11.79
CA MET A 721 -32.66 -15.83 -11.31
C MET A 721 -34.07 -16.31 -10.94
N ARG A 722 -34.92 -15.46 -10.36
CA ARG A 722 -36.34 -15.77 -10.09
C ARG A 722 -37.12 -16.07 -11.38
N LYS A 723 -36.85 -15.31 -12.45
CA LYS A 723 -37.47 -15.58 -13.76
C LYS A 723 -36.95 -16.90 -14.35
N ASP A 724 -35.65 -17.14 -14.25
CA ASP A 724 -35.02 -18.36 -14.75
C ASP A 724 -35.45 -19.61 -13.97
N SER A 725 -35.69 -19.51 -12.67
CA SER A 725 -36.15 -20.62 -11.82
C SER A 725 -37.54 -21.11 -12.17
N ASN A 726 -38.37 -20.24 -12.77
CA ASN A 726 -39.73 -20.56 -13.20
C ASN A 726 -39.79 -21.18 -14.61
N LYS A 727 -38.66 -21.28 -15.31
CA LYS A 727 -38.59 -21.93 -16.63
C LYS A 727 -38.57 -23.44 -16.47
N ASP A 728 -39.06 -24.14 -17.50
CA ASP A 728 -39.00 -25.60 -17.57
C ASP A 728 -37.53 -26.08 -17.61
N PRO A 729 -37.07 -26.89 -16.63
CA PRO A 729 -35.72 -27.45 -16.62
C PRO A 729 -35.36 -28.28 -17.86
N ALA A 730 -36.33 -28.89 -18.54
CA ALA A 730 -36.09 -29.66 -19.76
C ALA A 730 -35.69 -28.76 -20.94
N ALA A 731 -36.28 -27.56 -21.02
CA ALA A 731 -35.97 -26.55 -22.04
C ALA A 731 -34.82 -25.61 -21.62
N TYR A 732 -34.64 -25.38 -20.32
CA TYR A 732 -33.64 -24.46 -19.76
C TYR A 732 -32.91 -25.09 -18.56
N PRO A 733 -31.78 -25.79 -18.79
CA PRO A 733 -31.07 -26.52 -17.73
C PRO A 733 -30.63 -25.67 -16.52
N ASN A 734 -30.39 -24.38 -16.71
CA ASN A 734 -30.03 -23.47 -15.62
C ASN A 734 -31.19 -23.17 -14.66
N ALA A 735 -32.44 -23.55 -14.97
CA ALA A 735 -33.59 -23.37 -14.07
C ALA A 735 -33.35 -24.06 -12.71
N LEU A 736 -32.69 -25.23 -12.71
CA LEU A 736 -32.32 -25.94 -11.47
C LEU A 736 -31.25 -25.19 -10.68
N LEU A 737 -30.24 -24.63 -11.37
CA LEU A 737 -29.20 -23.82 -10.72
C LEU A 737 -29.79 -22.54 -10.11
N ALA A 738 -30.72 -21.90 -10.82
CA ALA A 738 -31.43 -20.71 -10.34
C ALA A 738 -32.24 -21.00 -9.07
N LYS A 739 -32.94 -22.14 -9.01
CA LYS A 739 -33.67 -22.59 -7.80
C LYS A 739 -32.73 -22.78 -6.60
N VAL A 740 -31.54 -23.34 -6.81
CA VAL A 740 -30.55 -23.56 -5.73
C VAL A 740 -29.96 -22.24 -5.23
N LEU A 741 -29.82 -21.24 -6.11
CA LEU A 741 -29.11 -20.01 -5.81
C LEU A 741 -29.98 -18.86 -5.32
N ILE A 742 -31.30 -18.89 -5.57
CA ILE A 742 -32.19 -17.73 -5.35
C ILE A 742 -32.09 -17.16 -3.93
N ASP A 743 -32.09 -18.04 -2.91
CA ASP A 743 -32.01 -17.66 -1.50
C ASP A 743 -30.58 -17.34 -1.02
N GLN A 744 -29.59 -17.51 -1.90
CA GLN A 744 -28.18 -17.26 -1.61
C GLN A 744 -27.69 -15.93 -2.20
N ILE A 745 -28.53 -15.19 -2.94
CA ILE A 745 -28.13 -13.92 -3.57
C ILE A 745 -28.22 -12.80 -2.54
N ASP A 746 -27.08 -12.18 -2.26
CA ASP A 746 -27.00 -10.98 -1.45
C ASP A 746 -25.94 -10.01 -2.00
N ARG A 747 -25.88 -8.84 -1.38
CA ARG A 747 -24.88 -7.81 -1.67
C ARG A 747 -23.45 -8.37 -1.62
N LYS A 748 -23.13 -9.20 -0.62
CA LYS A 748 -21.77 -9.73 -0.38
C LYS A 748 -21.32 -10.67 -1.50
N LEU A 749 -22.24 -11.47 -2.03
CA LEU A 749 -22.00 -12.40 -3.15
C LEU A 749 -21.56 -11.65 -4.41
N VAL A 750 -22.25 -10.56 -4.76
CA VAL A 750 -22.00 -9.82 -6.01
C VAL A 750 -20.94 -8.72 -5.89
N LYS A 751 -20.74 -8.15 -4.69
CA LYS A 751 -19.85 -6.98 -4.44
C LYS A 751 -18.48 -7.13 -5.08
N GLN A 752 -17.79 -8.25 -4.82
CA GLN A 752 -16.42 -8.44 -5.32
C GLN A 752 -16.35 -8.53 -6.85
N THR A 753 -17.31 -9.21 -7.48
CA THR A 753 -17.38 -9.32 -8.94
C THR A 753 -17.70 -7.98 -9.58
N VAL A 754 -18.67 -7.24 -9.06
CA VAL A 754 -18.98 -5.88 -9.53
C VAL A 754 -17.77 -4.96 -9.41
N MET A 755 -17.11 -4.94 -8.24
CA MET A 755 -15.92 -4.12 -7.98
C MET A 755 -14.77 -4.45 -8.94
N THR A 756 -14.59 -5.71 -9.31
CA THR A 756 -13.43 -6.13 -10.12
C THR A 756 -13.69 -6.15 -11.61
N SER A 757 -14.95 -6.22 -12.05
CA SER A 757 -15.34 -6.18 -13.47
C SER A 757 -14.94 -4.88 -14.14
N VAL A 758 -15.10 -3.76 -13.44
CA VAL A 758 -14.68 -2.43 -13.95
C VAL A 758 -13.16 -2.29 -14.02
N TYR A 759 -12.45 -3.20 -13.35
CA TYR A 759 -11.01 -3.33 -13.42
C TYR A 759 -10.55 -4.50 -14.31
N GLY A 760 -11.39 -4.94 -15.25
CA GLY A 760 -11.02 -5.89 -16.31
C GLY A 760 -10.98 -7.35 -15.86
N VAL A 761 -11.72 -7.73 -14.80
CA VAL A 761 -11.86 -9.15 -14.44
C VAL A 761 -12.45 -9.93 -15.61
N THR A 762 -11.87 -11.08 -15.90
CA THR A 762 -12.45 -12.00 -16.90
C THR A 762 -13.57 -12.82 -16.27
N PHE A 763 -14.41 -13.45 -17.10
CA PHE A 763 -15.44 -14.38 -16.64
C PHE A 763 -14.90 -15.46 -15.69
N VAL A 764 -13.71 -16.00 -15.97
CA VAL A 764 -13.06 -17.02 -15.11
C VAL A 764 -12.75 -16.44 -13.73
N GLY A 765 -12.25 -15.19 -13.68
CA GLY A 765 -11.99 -14.50 -12.42
C GLY A 765 -13.28 -14.19 -11.65
N ALA A 766 -14.32 -13.70 -12.32
CA ALA A 766 -15.64 -13.46 -11.73
C ALA A 766 -16.24 -14.75 -11.12
N ARG A 767 -16.21 -15.86 -11.87
CA ARG A 767 -16.65 -17.17 -11.38
C ARG A 767 -15.89 -17.58 -10.12
N GLU A 768 -14.57 -17.43 -10.10
CA GLU A 768 -13.75 -17.84 -8.95
C GLU A 768 -14.06 -17.02 -7.69
N GLN A 769 -14.36 -15.73 -7.85
CA GLN A 769 -14.78 -14.87 -6.74
C GLN A 769 -16.13 -15.30 -6.19
N ILE A 770 -17.12 -15.52 -7.06
CA ILE A 770 -18.45 -15.99 -6.64
C ILE A 770 -18.37 -17.39 -6.02
N LYS A 771 -17.60 -18.31 -6.61
CA LYS A 771 -17.39 -19.65 -6.08
C LYS A 771 -16.92 -19.60 -4.63
N ARG A 772 -15.90 -18.78 -4.34
CA ARG A 772 -15.38 -18.59 -2.98
C ARG A 772 -16.44 -18.06 -2.02
N ARG A 773 -17.27 -17.11 -2.45
CA ARG A 773 -18.38 -16.60 -1.64
C ARG A 773 -19.47 -17.64 -1.38
N LEU A 774 -19.74 -18.51 -2.35
CA LEU A 774 -20.66 -19.64 -2.16
C LEU A 774 -20.05 -20.71 -1.23
N GLU A 775 -18.74 -20.97 -1.34
CA GLU A 775 -17.99 -21.83 -0.42
C GLU A 775 -18.05 -21.32 1.03
N GLU A 776 -17.87 -20.00 1.22
CA GLU A 776 -18.00 -19.33 2.54
C GLU A 776 -19.39 -19.53 3.17
N LYS A 777 -20.45 -19.63 2.36
CA LYS A 777 -21.83 -19.85 2.84
C LYS A 777 -22.13 -21.31 3.21
N GLY A 778 -21.42 -22.27 2.62
CA GLY A 778 -21.53 -23.69 3.00
C GLY A 778 -22.82 -24.42 2.58
N HIS A 779 -23.75 -23.79 1.87
CA HIS A 779 -25.01 -24.43 1.46
C HIS A 779 -24.85 -25.47 0.33
N ILE A 780 -23.80 -25.36 -0.49
CA ILE A 780 -23.52 -26.29 -1.60
C ILE A 780 -22.25 -27.08 -1.26
N THR A 781 -22.41 -28.35 -0.88
CA THR A 781 -21.30 -29.23 -0.48
C THR A 781 -20.74 -30.04 -1.65
N ASP A 782 -21.52 -30.26 -2.72
CA ASP A 782 -21.05 -30.92 -3.93
C ASP A 782 -20.20 -29.97 -4.79
N GLU A 783 -18.94 -30.33 -5.00
CA GLU A 783 -17.96 -29.47 -5.68
C GLU A 783 -18.31 -29.21 -7.16
N LYS A 784 -18.94 -30.19 -7.83
CA LYS A 784 -19.32 -30.05 -9.24
C LYS A 784 -20.50 -29.08 -9.38
N LEU A 785 -21.52 -29.24 -8.54
CA LEU A 785 -22.68 -28.35 -8.47
C LEU A 785 -22.26 -26.94 -8.08
N LEU A 786 -21.35 -26.80 -7.11
CA LEU A 786 -20.79 -25.51 -6.71
C LEU A 786 -20.10 -24.81 -7.89
N PHE A 787 -19.30 -25.55 -8.66
CA PHE A 787 -18.63 -25.00 -9.84
C PHE A 787 -19.62 -24.55 -10.92
N THR A 788 -20.64 -25.34 -11.22
CA THR A 788 -21.66 -24.99 -12.23
C THR A 788 -22.57 -23.85 -11.77
N ALA A 789 -22.98 -23.86 -10.50
CA ALA A 789 -23.72 -22.78 -9.86
C ALA A 789 -22.94 -21.47 -9.90
N ALA A 790 -21.64 -21.48 -9.57
CA ALA A 790 -20.78 -20.31 -9.67
C ALA A 790 -20.65 -19.79 -11.12
N CYS A 791 -20.59 -20.69 -12.12
CA CYS A 791 -20.58 -20.27 -13.53
C CYS A 791 -21.85 -19.53 -13.92
N TYR A 792 -23.02 -20.06 -13.55
CA TYR A 792 -24.30 -19.43 -13.84
C TYR A 792 -24.44 -18.09 -13.10
N ALA A 793 -24.14 -18.05 -11.80
CA ALA A 793 -24.20 -16.83 -11.00
C ALA A 793 -23.28 -15.72 -11.52
N ALA A 794 -22.06 -16.05 -11.93
CA ALA A 794 -21.14 -15.08 -12.55
C ALA A 794 -21.70 -14.53 -13.87
N LYS A 795 -22.30 -15.39 -14.70
CA LYS A 795 -22.91 -14.96 -15.96
C LYS A 795 -24.05 -13.97 -15.72
N VAL A 796 -24.98 -14.31 -14.81
CA VAL A 796 -26.11 -13.45 -14.48
C VAL A 796 -25.65 -12.13 -13.87
N THR A 797 -24.65 -12.16 -12.97
CA THR A 797 -24.07 -10.95 -12.36
C THR A 797 -23.46 -10.01 -13.40
N LEU A 798 -22.70 -10.54 -14.36
CA LEU A 798 -22.11 -9.74 -15.44
C LEU A 798 -23.16 -9.21 -16.42
N THR A 799 -24.24 -9.96 -16.65
CA THR A 799 -25.39 -9.48 -17.43
C THR A 799 -26.08 -8.32 -16.73
N ALA A 800 -26.43 -8.46 -15.44
CA ALA A 800 -27.06 -7.40 -14.65
C ALA A 800 -26.20 -6.13 -14.61
N LEU A 801 -24.88 -6.28 -14.41
CA LEU A 801 -23.95 -5.16 -14.45
C LEU A 801 -23.95 -4.45 -15.81
N GLY A 802 -23.97 -5.21 -16.91
CA GLY A 802 -23.97 -4.67 -18.27
C GLY A 802 -25.29 -3.99 -18.67
N GLU A 803 -26.41 -4.38 -18.07
CA GLU A 803 -27.71 -3.72 -18.27
C GLU A 803 -27.76 -2.34 -17.60
N ILE A 804 -27.14 -2.20 -16.42
CA ILE A 804 -27.10 -0.93 -15.68
C ILE A 804 -26.02 0.00 -16.24
N PHE A 805 -24.82 -0.51 -16.51
CA PHE A 805 -23.64 0.29 -16.90
C PHE A 805 -23.28 0.12 -18.39
N GLY A 806 -24.24 0.47 -19.24
CA GLY A 806 -24.07 0.43 -20.69
C GLY A 806 -22.95 1.35 -21.17
N ALA A 807 -22.94 2.61 -20.75
CA ALA A 807 -21.95 3.60 -21.19
C ALA A 807 -20.52 3.21 -20.76
N ALA A 808 -20.34 2.77 -19.51
CA ALA A 808 -19.06 2.24 -19.05
C ALA A 808 -18.58 1.06 -19.92
N ARG A 809 -19.48 0.14 -20.28
CA ARG A 809 -19.16 -1.01 -21.14
C ARG A 809 -18.74 -0.59 -22.54
N PHE A 810 -19.40 0.43 -23.12
CA PHE A 810 -19.01 0.96 -24.43
C PHE A 810 -17.61 1.59 -24.39
N ILE A 811 -17.30 2.41 -23.38
CA ILE A 811 -15.97 3.03 -23.23
C ILE A 811 -14.89 1.96 -23.03
N MET A 812 -15.14 0.94 -22.20
CA MET A 812 -14.22 -0.20 -22.04
C MET A 812 -13.96 -0.92 -23.37
N GLY A 813 -15.01 -1.11 -24.17
CA GLY A 813 -14.91 -1.67 -25.52
C GLY A 813 -14.04 -0.83 -26.44
N TRP A 814 -14.32 0.48 -26.52
CA TRP A 814 -13.57 1.44 -27.33
C TRP A 814 -12.08 1.47 -26.96
N LEU A 815 -11.74 1.58 -25.67
CA LEU A 815 -10.36 1.49 -25.19
C LEU A 815 -9.72 0.17 -25.65
N GLY A 816 -10.40 -0.96 -25.46
CA GLY A 816 -9.92 -2.27 -25.90
C GLY A 816 -9.64 -2.34 -27.42
N ASP A 817 -10.46 -1.70 -28.24
CA ASP A 817 -10.30 -1.68 -29.69
C ASP A 817 -9.17 -0.74 -30.13
N CYS A 818 -8.98 0.42 -29.49
CA CYS A 818 -7.78 1.25 -29.68
C CYS A 818 -6.50 0.47 -29.33
N ALA A 819 -6.48 -0.24 -28.20
CA ALA A 819 -5.33 -1.07 -27.81
C ALA A 819 -5.06 -2.20 -28.81
N LYS A 820 -6.10 -2.77 -29.43
CA LYS A 820 -5.97 -3.78 -30.48
C LYS A 820 -5.27 -3.22 -31.72
N VAL A 821 -5.62 -1.99 -32.15
CA VAL A 821 -5.00 -1.28 -33.28
C VAL A 821 -3.51 -1.00 -33.00
N ILE A 822 -3.17 -0.48 -31.81
CA ILE A 822 -1.77 -0.22 -31.45
C ILE A 822 -0.96 -1.53 -31.39
N ALA A 823 -1.56 -2.59 -30.83
CA ALA A 823 -0.88 -3.87 -30.67
C ALA A 823 -0.66 -4.62 -32.00
N SER A 824 -1.43 -4.35 -33.06
CA SER A 824 -1.20 -4.97 -34.38
C SER A 824 0.11 -4.52 -35.01
N GLU A 825 0.57 -3.31 -34.71
CA GLU A 825 1.90 -2.79 -35.09
C GLU A 825 3.02 -3.20 -34.13
N ASN A 826 2.75 -4.17 -33.26
CA ASN A 826 3.69 -4.63 -32.24
C ASN A 826 4.16 -3.51 -31.28
N GLN A 827 3.35 -2.48 -31.07
CA GLN A 827 3.63 -1.38 -30.15
C GLN A 827 2.85 -1.56 -28.83
N PRO A 828 3.43 -1.17 -27.68
CA PRO A 828 2.70 -1.13 -26.43
C PRO A 828 1.80 0.12 -26.38
N VAL A 829 0.65 0.00 -25.72
CA VAL A 829 -0.19 1.16 -25.45
C VAL A 829 0.54 2.09 -24.46
N ARG A 830 0.55 3.38 -24.79
CA ARG A 830 1.18 4.45 -24.00
C ARG A 830 0.28 5.68 -24.00
N TRP A 831 0.16 6.35 -22.86
CA TRP A 831 -0.56 7.61 -22.74
C TRP A 831 0.08 8.47 -21.65
N THR A 832 -0.32 9.73 -21.57
CA THR A 832 0.09 10.62 -20.49
C THR A 832 -1.12 10.92 -19.63
N THR A 833 -0.98 10.78 -18.31
CA THR A 833 -2.05 11.15 -17.37
C THR A 833 -2.31 12.66 -17.39
N PRO A 834 -3.47 13.15 -16.93
CA PRO A 834 -3.75 14.58 -16.81
C PRO A 834 -2.74 15.36 -15.95
N LEU A 835 -2.05 14.70 -15.02
CA LEU A 835 -0.96 15.29 -14.22
C LEU A 835 0.43 15.22 -14.85
N GLY A 836 0.55 14.66 -16.06
CA GLY A 836 1.79 14.57 -16.80
C GLY A 836 2.62 13.31 -16.59
N LEU A 837 2.16 12.33 -15.80
CA LEU A 837 2.83 11.03 -15.70
C LEU A 837 2.74 10.27 -17.04
N PRO A 838 3.86 9.91 -17.70
CA PRO A 838 3.81 9.05 -18.86
C PRO A 838 3.64 7.60 -18.43
N VAL A 839 2.69 6.90 -19.05
CA VAL A 839 2.32 5.52 -18.75
C VAL A 839 2.59 4.64 -19.96
N VAL A 840 3.23 3.50 -19.74
CA VAL A 840 3.45 2.47 -20.76
C VAL A 840 3.02 1.12 -20.21
N GLN A 841 2.14 0.41 -20.92
CA GLN A 841 1.77 -0.95 -20.54
C GLN A 841 2.93 -1.94 -20.81
N PRO A 842 3.45 -2.63 -19.79
CA PRO A 842 4.65 -3.47 -19.91
C PRO A 842 4.35 -4.89 -20.43
N TYR A 843 3.23 -5.08 -21.14
CA TYR A 843 2.76 -6.41 -21.54
C TYR A 843 3.39 -6.86 -22.85
N CYS A 844 4.59 -7.42 -22.73
CA CYS A 844 5.29 -8.10 -23.82
C CYS A 844 5.29 -9.62 -23.60
N LYS A 845 5.42 -10.38 -24.68
CA LYS A 845 5.69 -11.82 -24.62
C LYS A 845 7.01 -12.02 -23.88
N THR A 846 7.01 -12.94 -22.93
CA THR A 846 8.20 -13.19 -22.11
C THR A 846 9.12 -14.13 -22.85
N GLU A 847 10.38 -13.74 -23.02
CA GLU A 847 11.42 -14.63 -23.50
C GLU A 847 12.13 -15.28 -22.31
N ARG A 848 12.51 -16.54 -22.47
CA ARG A 848 13.33 -17.25 -21.50
C ARG A 848 14.72 -17.41 -22.08
N HIS A 849 15.74 -17.02 -21.33
CA HIS A 849 17.13 -17.35 -21.66
C HIS A 849 17.76 -18.11 -20.51
N LEU A 850 18.56 -19.12 -20.86
CA LEU A 850 19.26 -19.96 -19.90
C LEU A 850 20.61 -19.33 -19.57
N ILE A 851 20.88 -19.17 -18.28
CA ILE A 851 22.20 -18.80 -17.79
C ILE A 851 22.80 -19.96 -17.01
N ARG A 852 24.08 -20.22 -17.21
CA ARG A 852 24.83 -21.15 -16.36
C ARG A 852 25.19 -20.44 -15.06
N THR A 853 24.78 -21.02 -13.94
CA THR A 853 25.23 -20.62 -12.59
C THR A 853 25.97 -21.78 -11.94
N SER A 854 26.46 -21.60 -10.71
CA SER A 854 27.21 -22.64 -10.01
C SER A 854 26.31 -23.82 -9.58
N LEU A 855 25.08 -23.56 -9.14
CA LEU A 855 24.13 -24.59 -8.71
C LEU A 855 23.38 -25.26 -9.88
N GLN A 856 22.92 -24.49 -10.86
CA GLN A 856 22.18 -25.04 -12.01
C GLN A 856 22.14 -24.09 -13.21
N PHE A 857 21.52 -24.54 -14.32
CA PHE A 857 21.09 -23.63 -15.38
C PHE A 857 19.78 -22.94 -14.97
N LEU A 858 19.80 -21.61 -14.89
CA LEU A 858 18.63 -20.81 -14.53
C LEU A 858 17.96 -20.27 -15.80
N ALA A 859 16.65 -20.47 -15.93
CA ALA A 859 15.84 -19.82 -16.95
C ALA A 859 15.40 -18.44 -16.46
N LEU A 860 16.15 -17.41 -16.82
CA LEU A 860 15.76 -16.03 -16.56
C LEU A 860 14.69 -15.59 -17.54
N ARG A 861 13.74 -14.79 -17.05
CA ARG A 861 12.71 -14.14 -17.86
C ARG A 861 13.18 -12.76 -18.25
N ARG A 862 13.07 -12.43 -19.53
CA ARG A 862 13.25 -11.06 -20.03
C ARG A 862 12.04 -10.62 -20.84
N GLU A 863 11.84 -9.32 -20.89
CA GLU A 863 10.86 -8.70 -21.77
C GLU A 863 11.27 -9.00 -23.22
N GLY A 864 10.42 -9.72 -23.97
CA GLY A 864 10.64 -10.01 -25.38
C GLY A 864 10.31 -8.82 -26.28
N SER A 865 10.70 -8.90 -27.55
CA SER A 865 10.45 -7.83 -28.53
C SER A 865 8.99 -7.73 -28.95
N ALA A 866 8.24 -8.83 -28.88
CA ALA A 866 6.84 -8.90 -29.29
C ALA A 866 5.88 -8.53 -28.16
N VAL A 867 4.87 -7.70 -28.44
CA VAL A 867 3.81 -7.37 -27.48
C VAL A 867 2.81 -8.52 -27.30
N ASP A 868 2.23 -8.62 -26.11
CA ASP A 868 1.11 -9.54 -25.86
C ASP A 868 -0.20 -8.80 -26.16
N ALA A 869 -0.64 -8.85 -27.43
CA ALA A 869 -1.80 -8.11 -27.92
C ALA A 869 -3.08 -8.40 -27.10
N LYS A 870 -3.25 -9.65 -26.64
CA LYS A 870 -4.40 -10.02 -25.79
C LYS A 870 -4.33 -9.28 -24.46
N LYS A 871 -3.18 -9.27 -23.79
CA LYS A 871 -3.01 -8.55 -22.52
C LYS A 871 -3.10 -7.04 -22.68
N GLN A 872 -2.51 -6.46 -23.73
CA GLN A 872 -2.63 -5.03 -24.02
C GLN A 872 -4.11 -4.61 -24.09
N ARG A 873 -4.90 -5.33 -24.91
CA ARG A 873 -6.35 -5.09 -25.05
C ARG A 873 -7.11 -5.22 -23.73
N THR A 874 -6.96 -6.33 -23.02
CA THR A 874 -7.77 -6.58 -21.80
C THR A 874 -7.37 -5.70 -20.62
N ALA A 875 -6.12 -5.25 -20.57
CA ALA A 875 -5.60 -4.48 -19.44
C ALA A 875 -5.64 -2.96 -19.67
N PHE A 876 -5.93 -2.48 -20.88
CA PHE A 876 -5.94 -1.04 -21.13
C PHE A 876 -7.07 -0.31 -20.40
N PRO A 877 -8.36 -0.75 -20.47
CA PRO A 877 -9.43 -0.11 -19.72
C PRO A 877 -9.14 0.04 -18.21
N PRO A 878 -8.75 -1.02 -17.47
CA PRO A 878 -8.47 -0.87 -16.05
C PRO A 878 -7.23 -0.04 -15.75
N ASN A 879 -6.18 -0.11 -16.57
CA ASN A 879 -4.99 0.69 -16.33
C ASN A 879 -5.26 2.18 -16.58
N PHE A 880 -6.10 2.51 -17.57
CA PHE A 880 -6.49 3.87 -17.85
C PHE A 880 -7.31 4.48 -16.71
N VAL A 881 -8.34 3.78 -16.22
CA VAL A 881 -9.15 4.26 -15.09
C VAL A 881 -8.33 4.37 -13.80
N HIS A 882 -7.46 3.41 -13.50
CA HIS A 882 -6.54 3.54 -12.36
C HIS A 882 -5.62 4.76 -12.47
N SER A 883 -5.28 5.19 -13.68
CA SER A 883 -4.45 6.37 -13.89
C SER A 883 -5.21 7.68 -13.67
N LEU A 884 -6.52 7.69 -13.95
CA LEU A 884 -7.40 8.82 -13.62
C LEU A 884 -7.67 8.92 -12.12
N ASP A 885 -7.93 7.78 -11.47
CA ASP A 885 -8.02 7.66 -10.01
C ASP A 885 -6.76 8.18 -9.31
N GLY A 886 -5.58 7.69 -9.71
CA GLY A 886 -4.31 8.18 -9.18
C GLY A 886 -4.11 9.69 -9.41
N SER A 887 -4.56 10.21 -10.56
CA SER A 887 -4.51 11.64 -10.86
C SER A 887 -5.44 12.46 -9.96
N HIS A 888 -6.67 12.00 -9.74
CA HIS A 888 -7.64 12.66 -8.87
C HIS A 888 -7.16 12.71 -7.41
N MET A 889 -6.62 11.60 -6.89
CA MET A 889 -6.02 11.56 -5.55
C MET A 889 -4.87 12.57 -5.43
N MET A 890 -3.96 12.62 -6.40
CA MET A 890 -2.83 13.55 -6.39
C MET A 890 -3.27 15.02 -6.52
N MET A 891 -4.28 15.32 -7.35
CA MET A 891 -4.86 16.66 -7.46
C MET A 891 -5.49 17.10 -6.13
N THR A 892 -6.21 16.19 -5.47
CA THR A 892 -6.84 16.44 -4.18
C THR A 892 -5.78 16.64 -3.10
N ALA A 893 -4.72 15.82 -3.06
CA ALA A 893 -3.62 15.96 -2.11
C ALA A 893 -2.94 17.34 -2.22
N LEU A 894 -2.68 17.81 -3.44
CA LEU A 894 -2.09 19.12 -3.68
C LEU A 894 -2.98 20.25 -3.19
N ALA A 895 -4.28 20.21 -3.51
CA ALA A 895 -5.22 21.24 -3.10
C ALA A 895 -5.49 21.23 -1.59
N SER A 896 -5.54 20.05 -0.96
CA SER A 896 -5.63 19.92 0.50
C SER A 896 -4.41 20.55 1.18
N ARG A 897 -3.19 20.29 0.70
CA ARG A 897 -1.98 20.95 1.21
C ARG A 897 -2.06 22.47 1.07
N ASP A 898 -2.45 22.96 -0.10
CA ASP A 898 -2.51 24.40 -0.36
C ASP A 898 -3.58 25.09 0.49
N ALA A 899 -4.62 24.35 0.91
CA ALA A 899 -5.62 24.78 1.88
C ALA A 899 -5.20 24.57 3.35
N GLY A 900 -4.00 24.03 3.62
CA GLY A 900 -3.47 23.82 4.97
C GLY A 900 -4.00 22.57 5.68
N LEU A 901 -4.51 21.58 4.95
CA LEU A 901 -5.04 20.32 5.48
C LEU A 901 -3.95 19.23 5.45
N CYS A 902 -3.98 18.36 6.45
CA CYS A 902 -3.22 17.10 6.40
C CYS A 902 -3.95 16.12 5.46
N PHE A 903 -3.21 15.44 4.58
CA PHE A 903 -3.79 14.49 3.63
C PHE A 903 -3.02 13.16 3.64
N ALA A 904 -3.77 12.06 3.73
CA ALA A 904 -3.28 10.73 3.38
C ALA A 904 -4.29 10.07 2.44
N GLY A 905 -3.82 9.13 1.62
CA GLY A 905 -4.67 8.47 0.64
C GLY A 905 -4.37 6.98 0.54
N VAL A 906 -5.39 6.16 0.69
CA VAL A 906 -5.35 4.73 0.37
C VAL A 906 -6.10 4.52 -0.93
N HIS A 907 -5.42 4.90 -2.02
CA HIS A 907 -5.99 4.90 -3.36
C HIS A 907 -7.27 5.74 -3.44
N ASP A 908 -8.45 5.12 -3.37
CA ASP A 908 -9.77 5.71 -3.47
C ASP A 908 -10.39 6.17 -2.14
N SER A 909 -9.68 5.96 -1.02
CA SER A 909 -10.06 6.47 0.30
C SER A 909 -9.14 7.60 0.73
N PHE A 910 -9.69 8.79 1.00
CA PHE A 910 -8.96 10.02 1.33
C PHE A 910 -9.14 10.39 2.79
N TRP A 911 -8.06 10.71 3.48
CA TRP A 911 -8.02 10.86 4.93
C TRP A 911 -7.50 12.24 5.32
N THR A 912 -8.09 12.81 6.36
CA THR A 912 -7.67 14.08 6.98
C THR A 912 -8.09 14.13 8.46
N HIS A 913 -7.78 15.20 9.19
CA HIS A 913 -8.29 15.38 10.55
C HIS A 913 -9.80 15.56 10.58
N ALA A 914 -10.44 15.14 11.66
CA ALA A 914 -11.89 15.25 11.80
C ALA A 914 -12.43 16.68 11.55
N CYS A 915 -11.73 17.71 12.03
CA CYS A 915 -12.11 19.11 11.82
C CYS A 915 -12.07 19.57 10.36
N ASP A 916 -11.29 18.89 9.52
CA ASP A 916 -10.98 19.27 8.15
C ASP A 916 -11.83 18.52 7.12
N VAL A 917 -12.62 17.51 7.54
CA VAL A 917 -13.35 16.61 6.66
C VAL A 917 -14.26 17.37 5.70
N GLU A 918 -15.05 18.32 6.17
CA GLU A 918 -15.95 19.10 5.30
C GLU A 918 -15.19 19.84 4.20
N LYS A 919 -14.06 20.44 4.54
CA LYS A 919 -13.23 21.19 3.60
C LYS A 919 -12.55 20.25 2.60
N MET A 920 -12.03 19.12 3.06
CA MET A 920 -11.48 18.09 2.16
C MET A 920 -12.56 17.53 1.23
N SER A 921 -13.77 17.27 1.72
CA SER A 921 -14.88 16.77 0.90
C SER A 921 -15.27 17.78 -0.18
N GLN A 922 -15.22 19.08 0.10
CA GLN A 922 -15.40 20.13 -0.91
C GLN A 922 -14.29 20.04 -1.98
N ILE A 923 -13.03 20.06 -1.56
CA ILE A 923 -11.87 20.01 -2.46
C ILE A 923 -11.90 18.76 -3.34
N LEU A 924 -12.24 17.59 -2.76
CA LEU A 924 -12.37 16.32 -3.47
C LEU A 924 -13.33 16.44 -4.65
N ARG A 925 -14.51 17.00 -4.43
CA ARG A 925 -15.55 17.18 -5.46
C ARG A 925 -15.13 18.21 -6.51
N GLU A 926 -14.55 19.33 -6.09
CA GLU A 926 -14.02 20.36 -6.99
C GLU A 926 -12.95 19.78 -7.92
N LYS A 927 -12.01 18.98 -7.40
CA LYS A 927 -10.97 18.35 -8.20
C LYS A 927 -11.47 17.22 -9.08
N PHE A 928 -12.53 16.52 -8.68
CA PHE A 928 -13.20 15.55 -9.54
C PHE A 928 -13.83 16.26 -10.75
N VAL A 929 -14.56 17.35 -10.50
CA VAL A 929 -15.15 18.20 -11.54
C VAL A 929 -14.07 18.79 -12.44
N GLU A 930 -12.98 19.32 -11.90
CA GLU A 930 -11.88 19.89 -12.68
C GLU A 930 -11.25 18.85 -13.60
N LEU A 931 -10.94 17.65 -13.09
CA LEU A 931 -10.41 16.54 -13.88
C LEU A 931 -11.36 16.19 -15.03
N TYR A 932 -12.65 16.05 -14.72
CA TYR A 932 -13.68 15.69 -15.67
C TYR A 932 -14.29 16.86 -16.42
N SER A 933 -13.71 18.05 -16.35
CA SER A 933 -13.96 19.17 -17.27
C SER A 933 -13.01 19.11 -18.46
N MET A 934 -11.86 18.44 -18.33
CA MET A 934 -10.92 18.21 -19.42
C MET A 934 -11.47 17.20 -20.45
N PRO A 935 -11.21 17.37 -21.76
CA PRO A 935 -11.67 16.45 -22.80
C PRO A 935 -10.77 15.20 -22.85
N ILE A 936 -10.85 14.35 -21.81
CA ILE A 936 -9.90 13.26 -21.55
C ILE A 936 -9.86 12.21 -22.68
N LEU A 937 -11.01 11.80 -23.22
CA LEU A 937 -11.04 10.77 -24.27
C LEU A 937 -10.61 11.35 -25.63
N GLU A 938 -10.96 12.60 -25.91
CA GLU A 938 -10.51 13.35 -27.07
C GLU A 938 -9.00 13.51 -27.06
N ASN A 939 -8.42 14.01 -25.95
CA ASN A 939 -6.97 14.16 -25.80
C ASN A 939 -6.24 12.81 -25.96
N LEU A 940 -6.85 11.72 -25.48
CA LEU A 940 -6.31 10.38 -25.65
C LEU A 940 -6.30 9.95 -27.13
N LEU A 941 -7.41 10.17 -27.84
CA LEU A 941 -7.53 9.85 -29.27
C LEU A 941 -6.55 10.68 -30.10
N GLU A 942 -6.52 12.00 -29.90
CA GLU A 942 -5.58 12.91 -30.57
C GLU A 942 -4.13 12.50 -30.30
N SER A 943 -3.80 12.12 -29.07
CA SER A 943 -2.47 11.62 -28.72
C SER A 943 -2.13 10.32 -29.44
N PHE A 944 -3.10 9.44 -29.68
CA PHE A 944 -2.90 8.21 -30.45
C PHE A 944 -2.73 8.50 -31.93
N GLU A 945 -3.57 9.34 -32.53
CA GLU A 945 -3.46 9.74 -33.94
C GLU A 945 -2.12 10.45 -34.21
N THR A 946 -1.68 11.32 -33.31
CA THR A 946 -0.37 11.98 -33.40
C THR A 946 0.78 10.99 -33.26
N SER A 947 0.67 10.03 -32.34
CA SER A 947 1.73 9.03 -32.09
C SER A 947 1.80 7.93 -33.16
N TYR A 948 0.70 7.71 -33.89
CA TYR A 948 0.51 6.64 -34.85
C TYR A 948 -0.25 7.14 -36.09
N PRO A 949 0.32 8.08 -36.89
CA PRO A 949 -0.40 8.75 -37.98
C PRO A 949 -0.84 7.83 -39.14
N GLY A 950 -0.29 6.61 -39.22
CA GLY A 950 -0.68 5.60 -40.21
C GLY A 950 -1.79 4.65 -39.74
N LEU A 951 -2.30 4.80 -38.51
CA LEU A 951 -3.34 3.93 -37.95
C LEU A 951 -4.68 4.64 -37.87
N ALA A 952 -5.73 3.95 -38.31
CA ALA A 952 -7.11 4.41 -38.15
C ALA A 952 -7.68 3.91 -36.82
N PHE A 953 -8.07 4.83 -35.95
CA PHE A 953 -8.69 4.53 -34.66
C PHE A 953 -10.22 4.56 -34.76
N PRO A 954 -10.95 3.76 -33.97
CA PRO A 954 -12.40 3.84 -33.92
C PRO A 954 -12.84 5.22 -33.40
N PRO A 955 -13.93 5.80 -33.95
CA PRO A 955 -14.44 7.08 -33.48
C PRO A 955 -14.80 7.01 -32.00
N LEU A 956 -14.79 8.17 -31.33
CA LEU A 956 -15.22 8.26 -29.95
C LEU A 956 -16.66 7.72 -29.80
N PRO A 957 -16.98 7.07 -28.67
CA PRO A 957 -18.36 6.70 -28.36
C PRO A 957 -19.27 7.93 -28.46
N GLU A 958 -20.46 7.79 -29.06
CA GLU A 958 -21.43 8.89 -29.21
C GLU A 958 -21.70 9.56 -27.86
N ARG A 959 -21.21 10.80 -27.73
CA ARG A 959 -21.59 11.76 -26.70
C ARG A 959 -22.64 12.65 -27.35
N VAL A 960 -23.78 12.87 -26.70
CA VAL A 960 -24.75 13.84 -27.24
C VAL A 960 -24.04 15.20 -27.34
N SER A 961 -23.92 15.73 -28.56
CA SER A 961 -23.34 17.05 -28.84
C SER A 961 -24.15 18.16 -28.15
N MET A 962 -23.48 19.15 -27.55
CA MET A 962 -24.14 20.34 -27.00
C MET A 962 -24.93 21.12 -28.07
N ASP A 963 -24.51 21.06 -29.33
CA ASP A 963 -25.14 21.82 -30.43
C ASP A 963 -26.50 21.26 -30.85
N ALA A 964 -26.80 20.00 -30.51
CA ALA A 964 -28.07 19.36 -30.87
C ALA A 964 -29.24 19.75 -29.94
N MET A 965 -29.02 20.60 -28.92
CA MET A 965 -30.04 20.99 -27.93
C MET A 965 -30.40 22.49 -27.90
N LEU A 966 -29.78 23.34 -28.73
CA LEU A 966 -30.23 24.73 -28.88
C LEU A 966 -31.15 24.83 -30.11
N PRO A 967 -32.44 25.18 -29.97
CA PRO A 967 -33.15 25.71 -31.12
C PRO A 967 -32.41 26.98 -31.55
N SER A 968 -32.10 27.05 -32.83
CA SER A 968 -31.42 28.18 -33.49
C SER A 968 -31.95 29.53 -33.00
N LEU A 969 -31.24 30.13 -32.05
CA LEU A 969 -31.35 31.55 -31.73
C LEU A 969 -30.12 32.25 -32.34
N PRO A 970 -30.31 33.41 -32.98
CA PRO A 970 -29.30 34.02 -33.84
C PRO A 970 -28.05 34.40 -33.06
N MET A 971 -26.91 34.12 -33.67
CA MET A 971 -25.58 34.36 -33.13
C MET A 971 -25.37 35.84 -32.76
N GLN A 972 -25.06 36.10 -31.49
CA GLN A 972 -24.20 37.22 -31.08
C GLN A 972 -23.68 37.03 -29.63
N ASN A 973 -22.35 37.04 -29.49
CA ASN A 973 -21.54 37.18 -28.26
C ASN A 973 -21.50 36.02 -27.23
N HIS A 974 -20.65 35.01 -27.50
CA HIS A 974 -20.31 33.92 -26.58
C HIS A 974 -19.18 34.20 -25.57
N SER A 975 -18.54 35.38 -25.57
CA SER A 975 -17.39 35.64 -24.68
C SER A 975 -17.75 36.20 -23.30
N ALA A 976 -18.96 36.75 -23.10
CA ALA A 976 -19.34 37.43 -21.85
C ALA A 976 -20.11 36.53 -20.87
N THR A 977 -20.71 35.44 -21.36
CA THR A 977 -21.59 34.55 -20.59
C THR A 977 -20.82 33.57 -19.70
N PHE A 978 -19.60 33.18 -20.07
CA PHE A 978 -18.81 32.19 -19.33
C PHE A 978 -18.19 32.75 -18.04
N GLU A 979 -17.66 33.99 -18.08
CA GLU A 979 -17.13 34.71 -16.91
C GLU A 979 -18.25 35.07 -15.91
N ALA A 980 -19.44 35.46 -16.40
CA ALA A 980 -20.59 35.77 -15.57
C ALA A 980 -21.12 34.56 -14.78
N ILE A 981 -21.12 33.36 -15.39
CA ILE A 981 -21.54 32.11 -14.75
C ILE A 981 -20.55 31.68 -13.67
N LEU A 982 -19.24 31.79 -13.91
CA LEU A 982 -18.21 31.50 -12.89
C LEU A 982 -18.30 32.45 -11.68
N HIS A 983 -18.59 33.74 -11.92
CA HIS A 983 -18.74 34.73 -10.86
C HIS A 983 -20.00 34.49 -9.99
N LEU A 984 -21.09 33.98 -10.59
CA LEU A 984 -22.33 33.62 -9.90
C LEU A 984 -22.18 32.33 -9.05
N VAL A 985 -21.44 31.35 -9.57
CA VAL A 985 -21.15 30.06 -8.88
C VAL A 985 -20.35 30.30 -7.59
N SER A 986 -19.47 31.30 -7.54
CA SER A 986 -18.73 31.64 -6.31
C SER A 986 -19.61 32.22 -5.19
N LYS A 987 -20.71 32.91 -5.53
CA LYS A 987 -21.58 33.58 -4.54
C LYS A 987 -22.65 32.66 -3.95
N VAL A 988 -23.15 31.68 -4.71
CA VAL A 988 -24.26 30.80 -4.27
C VAL A 988 -23.78 29.69 -3.33
N VAL A 989 -22.51 29.29 -3.37
CA VAL A 989 -21.92 28.32 -2.42
C VAL A 989 -21.73 28.92 -1.02
N ILE A 990 -21.78 30.26 -0.87
CA ILE A 990 -21.48 30.96 0.38
C ILE A 990 -22.72 31.29 1.23
N GLN A 991 -23.95 31.21 0.69
CA GLN A 991 -25.17 31.52 1.45
C GLN A 991 -26.21 30.39 1.45
N ARG A 992 -26.05 29.45 2.39
CA ARG A 992 -27.19 28.70 2.96
C ARG A 992 -27.19 28.83 4.48
N LYS A 993 -27.50 30.04 4.96
CA LYS A 993 -27.94 30.28 6.34
C LYS A 993 -28.97 31.42 6.37
N THR A 994 -30.23 31.11 6.04
CA THR A 994 -31.40 31.82 6.59
C THR A 994 -32.71 31.06 6.30
N PRO A 995 -33.71 31.08 7.21
CA PRO A 995 -34.92 30.28 7.07
C PRO A 995 -35.93 30.87 6.07
N LYS A 996 -36.72 29.97 5.49
CA LYS A 996 -37.88 30.21 4.60
C LYS A 996 -38.81 31.31 5.13
N LEU A 997 -38.79 32.53 4.57
CA LEU A 997 -39.95 33.45 4.64
C LEU A 997 -39.99 34.59 3.59
N LEU A 998 -39.19 34.53 2.50
CA LEU A 998 -39.11 35.63 1.51
C LEU A 998 -39.36 35.21 0.05
N LEU A 999 -40.03 34.09 -0.19
CA LEU A 999 -40.35 33.61 -1.54
C LEU A 999 -41.68 34.13 -2.11
N GLY A 1000 -42.33 35.10 -1.45
CA GLY A 1000 -43.63 35.64 -1.87
C GLY A 1000 -43.60 36.90 -2.75
N LYS A 1001 -42.44 37.52 -3.01
CA LYS A 1001 -42.36 38.81 -3.74
C LYS A 1001 -41.53 38.80 -5.03
N ALA A 1002 -40.82 37.71 -5.34
CA ALA A 1002 -39.99 37.62 -6.55
C ALA A 1002 -40.69 36.95 -7.77
N TRP A 1003 -41.96 36.56 -7.63
CA TRP A 1003 -42.69 35.83 -8.68
C TRP A 1003 -43.42 36.72 -9.71
N ASN A 1004 -43.44 38.05 -9.55
CA ASN A 1004 -44.20 38.96 -10.42
C ASN A 1004 -43.37 39.77 -11.44
N GLU A 1005 -42.04 39.64 -11.48
CA GLU A 1005 -41.20 40.45 -12.40
C GLU A 1005 -40.62 39.67 -13.60
N VAL A 1006 -40.93 38.37 -13.75
CA VAL A 1006 -40.39 37.54 -14.85
C VAL A 1006 -41.34 37.44 -16.05
N TYR A 1007 -42.54 38.04 -15.99
CA TYR A 1007 -43.50 38.02 -17.11
C TYR A 1007 -43.52 39.28 -17.98
N ALA A 1008 -42.48 40.13 -17.91
CA ALA A 1008 -42.42 41.36 -18.68
C ALA A 1008 -41.01 41.68 -19.20
N VAL A 1009 -40.41 40.79 -20.01
CA VAL A 1009 -39.44 41.09 -21.09
C VAL A 1009 -39.54 40.01 -22.17
#